data_AF-A0A934FPB9-F1
#
_entry.id   AF-A0A934FPB9-F1
#
_cell.length_a   1.000
_cell.length_b   1.000
_cell.length_c   1.000
_cell.angle_alpha   90.00
_cell.angle_beta   90.00
_cell.angle_gamma   90.00
#
_symmetry.space_group_name_H-M   'P 1'
#
loop_
_entity.id
_entity.type
_entity.pdbx_description
1 polymer ?
#
loop_
_entity_poly.entity_id
_entity_poly.type
_entity_poly.pdbx_seq_one_letter_code
_entity_poly.pdbx_strand_id
1 'polypeptide(L)'
;MSPLVPMLHRALAFLVAFAAMSTAQSPASLPSSQVHPVEVSPDGTRLFVVNTPDARLAVFDLRDPTRPLLLGEVEVGLEPVSVRARDDGEVWVVAQLADSIQVVDVDRLECVATIECSDEPADVVFAAGRAFVACATAREVLVFDPVTRARVASIPVFGDEPRALAASADRVWVASWRSGNRTTVVPADLAPPQPPPSRPGLPPAPAAGLIVDATDPTWRAAHGVTLTDEDVFEIDARTLAVVRSFVGAGTMNFGLALRPGAGELWVTNTDARNRVRFEPALRGHVVDNRVTRIALGAAPSVVPIDLNPGLDYAMLPNPGALATALAQPMGACWSPSGDELYVAAFGSDRVGVLDAGGAVIARIEIGTTPGTRVARREKRGPRGLRSHTALAEFAIGHDPLPRDLREARGFLYDAKLSGNGTASCASCHVDAVHDGIAWDLGDPGGTMRTVTDGGVTTSFHPMKGPMLTQTLQGIAESGRLHWRGDRADFAAFDVTFADLLGGAVPALPDMADFARFANTIRFPPNPNLHRDRSLPAVPAPDSALDGLVFFTTEPFFGTDTCSSCHRLPTGTNRAIVPASTLLEAQSFEVPGLRGIYGRLPASGPNGARTSGFGVSHDGSRKDVVDLHERTPFHLYDGSLKLQNYLLHLDTGTAPVVGWTHGVDRSNHADPALAAAWNLLETRAALGECDLVARGVLDGEPIGLLFAPATGTWRRDVANAPTSTRAQLETLLAAGRLRITLFGALPGDGLRVALDEDLDGVLDGDARATTLGAGTAGCSLALRTNREARLGDPDFALVASGAPAAARGVVLLASASTVWRGFGLDLLVDPLASSIVEVAADGRGIALVLVPIPADPVLAGTTLHCQSVFIAACGPNGLGASQALRIALR
;
A
#
# COMPACT_ATOMS: atom_id res chain seq x y z
N MET A 1 -18.33 -19.75 -71.37
CA MET A 1 -19.67 -19.21 -71.04
C MET A 1 -20.01 -19.66 -69.62
N SER A 2 -20.00 -18.73 -68.67
CA SER A 2 -20.50 -18.90 -67.28
C SER A 2 -22.00 -19.29 -67.30
N PRO A 3 -22.62 -19.88 -66.23
CA PRO A 3 -22.83 -19.17 -64.95
C PRO A 3 -22.98 -19.98 -63.63
N LEU A 4 -22.74 -19.27 -62.51
CA LEU A 4 -23.49 -19.16 -61.22
C LEU A 4 -23.69 -20.35 -60.23
N VAL A 5 -23.02 -20.21 -59.07
CA VAL A 5 -23.51 -20.26 -57.64
C VAL A 5 -24.15 -21.57 -57.10
N PRO A 6 -23.60 -22.14 -56.00
CA PRO A 6 -24.20 -21.92 -54.67
C PRO A 6 -23.18 -21.71 -53.53
N MET A 7 -23.13 -20.48 -53.03
CA MET A 7 -22.78 -20.13 -51.65
C MET A 7 -24.09 -19.93 -50.90
N LEU A 8 -24.55 -20.95 -50.19
CA LEU A 8 -25.54 -20.92 -49.10
C LEU A 8 -25.53 -22.37 -48.59
N HIS A 9 -25.49 -22.60 -47.27
CA HIS A 9 -25.34 -23.90 -46.54
C HIS A 9 -24.03 -24.09 -45.73
N ARG A 10 -23.13 -23.09 -45.67
CA ARG A 10 -22.03 -23.08 -44.68
C ARG A 10 -22.09 -21.94 -43.65
N ALA A 11 -23.20 -21.20 -43.59
CA ALA A 11 -23.32 -19.98 -42.78
C ALA A 11 -24.19 -20.11 -41.50
N LEU A 12 -24.58 -21.32 -41.06
CA LEU A 12 -25.49 -21.48 -39.92
C LEU A 12 -25.02 -22.45 -38.81
N ALA A 13 -23.72 -22.69 -38.70
CA ALA A 13 -23.12 -23.49 -37.62
C ALA A 13 -21.87 -22.83 -36.97
N PHE A 14 -21.71 -21.52 -37.15
CA PHE A 14 -20.62 -20.71 -36.58
C PHE A 14 -21.17 -19.47 -35.87
N LEU A 15 -22.34 -19.61 -35.24
CA LEU A 15 -23.07 -18.51 -34.60
C LEU A 15 -23.72 -18.97 -33.28
N VAL A 16 -22.95 -19.70 -32.45
CA VAL A 16 -23.14 -19.82 -31.00
C VAL A 16 -21.73 -19.98 -30.40
N ALA A 17 -21.41 -19.19 -29.37
CA ALA A 17 -20.14 -19.12 -28.65
C ALA A 17 -19.00 -18.29 -29.27
N PHE A 18 -19.28 -17.03 -29.63
CA PHE A 18 -18.36 -15.96 -29.22
C PHE A 18 -18.88 -15.43 -27.88
N ALA A 19 -18.65 -16.19 -26.81
CA ALA A 19 -18.47 -15.54 -25.52
C ALA A 19 -17.28 -14.61 -25.72
N ALA A 20 -17.45 -13.33 -25.43
CA ALA A 20 -16.32 -12.43 -25.28
C ALA A 20 -15.41 -13.07 -24.22
N MET A 21 -14.35 -13.74 -24.65
CA MET A 21 -13.18 -13.89 -23.81
C MET A 21 -12.69 -12.46 -23.63
N SER A 22 -13.20 -11.79 -22.60
CA SER A 22 -12.48 -10.73 -21.93
C SER A 22 -11.09 -11.31 -21.69
N THR A 23 -10.10 -10.78 -22.40
CA THR A 23 -8.72 -11.00 -22.01
C THR A 23 -8.63 -10.44 -20.61
N ALA A 24 -8.52 -11.30 -19.60
CA ALA A 24 -8.32 -10.90 -18.23
C ALA A 24 -7.16 -9.90 -18.23
N GLN A 25 -7.49 -8.63 -17.99
CA GLN A 25 -6.50 -7.58 -17.88
C GLN A 25 -5.71 -7.92 -16.61
N SER A 26 -4.38 -7.94 -16.67
CA SER A 26 -3.58 -8.19 -15.47
C SER A 26 -4.00 -7.22 -14.36
N PRO A 27 -4.18 -7.69 -13.11
CA PRO A 27 -4.64 -6.82 -12.03
C PRO A 27 -3.73 -5.61 -11.93
N ALA A 28 -4.34 -4.43 -11.93
CA ALA A 28 -3.61 -3.21 -11.65
C ALA A 28 -3.16 -3.20 -10.19
N SER A 29 -1.97 -2.65 -9.92
CA SER A 29 -1.45 -2.52 -8.56
C SER A 29 -1.57 -1.07 -8.10
N LEU A 30 -2.03 -0.88 -6.86
CA LEU A 30 -2.04 0.39 -6.15
C LEU A 30 -1.14 0.25 -4.91
N PRO A 31 0.19 0.17 -5.08
CA PRO A 31 1.09 -0.16 -3.97
C PRO A 31 0.93 0.86 -2.84
N SER A 32 0.31 0.44 -1.75
CA SER A 32 0.19 1.23 -0.53
C SER A 32 1.28 0.85 0.46
N SER A 33 1.74 1.84 1.19
CA SER A 33 2.94 1.73 1.99
C SER A 33 2.59 1.24 3.39
N GLN A 34 2.98 0.02 3.73
CA GLN A 34 2.75 -0.54 5.07
C GLN A 34 3.50 0.27 6.14
N VAL A 35 2.85 0.46 7.30
CA VAL A 35 3.44 1.18 8.44
C VAL A 35 3.56 0.22 9.63
N HIS A 36 2.43 -0.35 10.05
CA HIS A 36 2.37 -1.31 11.15
C HIS A 36 1.52 -2.52 10.77
N PRO A 37 2.01 -3.35 9.83
CA PRO A 37 1.21 -4.41 9.24
C PRO A 37 1.02 -5.64 10.14
N VAL A 38 1.63 -5.64 11.33
CA VAL A 38 1.61 -6.76 12.28
C VAL A 38 1.48 -6.23 13.70
N GLU A 39 0.64 -6.89 14.50
CA GLU A 39 0.39 -6.55 15.90
C GLU A 39 0.15 -7.82 16.72
N VAL A 40 0.59 -7.82 17.97
CA VAL A 40 0.31 -8.90 18.94
C VAL A 40 -0.74 -8.40 19.92
N SER A 41 -1.69 -9.24 20.33
CA SER A 41 -2.66 -8.85 21.36
C SER A 41 -1.96 -8.49 22.68
N PRO A 42 -2.55 -7.61 23.51
CA PRO A 42 -1.98 -7.25 24.81
C PRO A 42 -1.67 -8.46 25.71
N ASP A 43 -2.50 -9.50 25.68
CA ASP A 43 -2.28 -10.75 26.40
C ASP A 43 -1.24 -11.72 25.75
N GLY A 44 -0.71 -11.38 24.57
CA GLY A 44 0.28 -12.18 23.85
C GLY A 44 -0.26 -13.45 23.17
N THR A 45 -1.58 -13.67 23.15
CA THR A 45 -2.18 -14.93 22.68
C THR A 45 -2.66 -14.89 21.22
N ARG A 46 -2.68 -13.72 20.59
CA ARG A 46 -3.09 -13.53 19.19
C ARG A 46 -2.05 -12.73 18.42
N LEU A 47 -1.91 -13.05 17.14
CA LEU A 47 -1.13 -12.29 16.17
C LEU A 47 -2.06 -11.84 15.04
N PHE A 48 -2.02 -10.55 14.74
CA PHE A 48 -2.82 -9.88 13.72
C PHE A 48 -1.90 -9.45 12.58
N VAL A 49 -2.26 -9.78 11.35
CA VAL A 49 -1.43 -9.45 10.17
C VAL A 49 -2.32 -8.93 9.04
N VAL A 50 -2.06 -7.72 8.55
CA VAL A 50 -2.78 -7.20 7.38
C VAL A 50 -2.25 -7.82 6.09
N ASN A 51 -3.16 -8.29 5.24
CA ASN A 51 -2.88 -8.74 3.90
C ASN A 51 -3.31 -7.67 2.90
N THR A 52 -2.40 -6.74 2.61
CA THR A 52 -2.68 -5.53 1.83
C THR A 52 -3.32 -5.78 0.45
N PRO A 53 -2.78 -6.68 -0.41
CA PRO A 53 -3.37 -6.88 -1.74
C PRO A 53 -4.73 -7.57 -1.73
N ASP A 54 -5.06 -8.28 -0.66
CA ASP A 54 -6.29 -9.06 -0.54
C ASP A 54 -7.38 -8.35 0.28
N ALA A 55 -7.05 -7.21 0.87
CA ALA A 55 -7.95 -6.45 1.76
C ALA A 55 -8.50 -7.34 2.90
N ARG A 56 -7.61 -8.09 3.56
CA ARG A 56 -7.92 -8.96 4.70
C ARG A 56 -7.04 -8.67 5.91
N LEU A 57 -7.57 -9.00 7.09
CA LEU A 57 -6.83 -9.17 8.34
C LEU A 57 -6.78 -10.67 8.66
N ALA A 58 -5.58 -11.23 8.72
CA ALA A 58 -5.37 -12.59 9.19
C ALA A 58 -5.15 -12.61 10.72
N VAL A 59 -5.85 -13.51 11.41
CA VAL A 59 -5.80 -13.66 12.87
C VAL A 59 -5.26 -15.03 13.22
N PHE A 60 -4.12 -15.06 13.90
CA PHE A 60 -3.45 -16.29 14.33
C PHE A 60 -3.55 -16.47 15.83
N ASP A 61 -3.64 -17.72 16.27
CA ASP A 61 -3.34 -18.12 17.64
C ASP A 61 -1.83 -18.15 17.85
N LEU A 62 -1.37 -17.56 18.96
CA LEU A 62 0.05 -17.42 19.31
C LEU A 62 0.40 -18.12 20.64
N ARG A 63 -0.46 -18.97 21.19
CA ARG A 63 -0.18 -19.65 22.47
C ARG A 63 0.95 -20.66 22.37
N ASP A 64 1.10 -21.28 21.20
CA ASP A 64 2.34 -21.93 20.78
C ASP A 64 3.03 -21.04 19.73
N PRO A 65 3.98 -20.16 20.15
CA PRO A 65 4.66 -19.27 19.22
C PRO A 65 5.59 -20.02 18.25
N THR A 66 5.86 -21.31 18.47
CA THR A 66 6.60 -22.16 17.53
C THR A 66 5.69 -22.75 16.46
N ARG A 67 4.37 -22.64 16.62
CA ARG A 67 3.37 -23.09 15.66
C ARG A 67 2.19 -22.13 15.62
N PRO A 68 2.40 -20.85 15.22
CA PRO A 68 1.30 -19.91 15.06
C PRO A 68 0.32 -20.46 14.05
N LEU A 69 -0.96 -20.33 14.33
CA LEU A 69 -1.95 -21.03 13.56
C LEU A 69 -3.18 -20.17 13.29
N LEU A 70 -3.54 -20.07 12.01
CA LEU A 70 -4.61 -19.22 11.53
C LEU A 70 -5.94 -19.66 12.15
N LEU A 71 -6.62 -18.73 12.81
CA LEU A 71 -7.98 -18.87 13.33
C LEU A 71 -9.03 -18.50 12.26
N GLY A 72 -8.67 -17.57 11.39
CA GLY A 72 -9.44 -17.14 10.23
C GLY A 72 -9.00 -15.78 9.73
N GLU A 73 -9.67 -15.31 8.69
CA GLU A 73 -9.42 -14.02 8.05
C GLU A 73 -10.68 -13.16 8.06
N VAL A 74 -10.49 -11.86 8.29
CA VAL A 74 -11.57 -10.87 8.33
C VAL A 74 -11.40 -9.93 7.15
N GLU A 75 -12.46 -9.72 6.39
CA GLU A 75 -12.45 -8.74 5.30
C GLU A 75 -12.39 -7.32 5.86
N VAL A 76 -11.56 -6.49 5.24
CA VAL A 76 -11.38 -5.08 5.59
C VAL A 76 -11.43 -4.19 4.34
N GLY A 77 -11.18 -2.88 4.49
CA GLY A 77 -11.13 -1.93 3.38
C GLY A 77 -9.93 -2.19 2.46
N LEU A 78 -9.98 -1.66 1.24
CA LEU A 78 -8.90 -1.81 0.26
C LEU A 78 -7.58 -1.20 0.75
N GLU A 79 -6.49 -1.89 0.45
CA GLU A 79 -5.12 -1.52 0.83
C GLU A 79 -4.93 -1.26 2.35
N PRO A 80 -5.17 -2.28 3.22
CA PRO A 80 -4.88 -2.18 4.64
C PRO A 80 -3.36 -2.12 4.89
N VAL A 81 -2.92 -1.12 5.67
CA VAL A 81 -1.49 -0.80 5.90
C VAL A 81 -1.07 -0.84 7.36
N SER A 82 -2.03 -0.79 8.29
CA SER A 82 -1.79 -0.84 9.73
C SER A 82 -2.88 -1.64 10.45
N VAL A 83 -2.50 -2.33 11.53
CA VAL A 83 -3.42 -2.93 12.50
C VAL A 83 -2.95 -2.63 13.92
N ARG A 84 -3.87 -2.29 14.82
CA ARG A 84 -3.64 -2.13 16.26
C ARG A 84 -4.67 -2.82 17.12
N ALA A 85 -4.21 -3.49 18.16
CA ALA A 85 -5.07 -3.92 19.25
C ALA A 85 -5.43 -2.72 20.13
N ARG A 86 -6.73 -2.48 20.30
CA ARG A 86 -7.23 -1.61 21.36
C ARG A 86 -7.17 -2.35 22.69
N ASP A 87 -7.62 -3.60 22.67
CA ASP A 87 -7.61 -4.55 23.77
C ASP A 87 -7.55 -5.99 23.21
N ASP A 88 -7.79 -6.97 24.08
CA ASP A 88 -7.73 -8.40 23.74
C ASP A 88 -8.85 -8.88 22.80
N GLY A 89 -9.94 -8.12 22.67
CA GLY A 89 -11.16 -8.45 21.90
C GLY A 89 -11.45 -7.53 20.72
N GLU A 90 -10.84 -6.34 20.64
CA GLU A 90 -11.05 -5.37 19.56
C GLU A 90 -9.72 -4.91 18.92
N VAL A 91 -9.66 -4.98 17.59
CA VAL A 91 -8.55 -4.43 16.79
C VAL A 91 -9.05 -3.44 15.74
N TRP A 92 -8.25 -2.42 15.43
CA TRP A 92 -8.54 -1.41 14.43
C TRP A 92 -7.55 -1.58 13.27
N VAL A 93 -8.08 -1.75 12.06
CA VAL A 93 -7.31 -1.91 10.81
C VAL A 93 -7.47 -0.65 9.98
N VAL A 94 -6.36 -0.05 9.57
CA VAL A 94 -6.34 1.17 8.76
C VAL A 94 -6.16 0.80 7.30
N ALA A 95 -7.12 1.22 6.46
CA ALA A 95 -7.14 0.99 5.02
C ALA A 95 -6.89 2.31 4.27
N GLN A 96 -5.68 2.42 3.68
CA GLN A 96 -5.16 3.68 3.16
C GLN A 96 -5.95 4.15 1.94
N LEU A 97 -6.10 3.29 0.92
CA LEU A 97 -6.87 3.63 -0.29
C LEU A 97 -8.36 3.82 0.02
N ALA A 98 -8.85 3.13 1.05
CA ALA A 98 -10.27 3.14 1.39
C ALA A 98 -10.71 4.32 2.26
N ASP A 99 -9.79 5.21 2.63
CA ASP A 99 -10.01 6.35 3.53
C ASP A 99 -10.78 5.95 4.81
N SER A 100 -10.48 4.78 5.37
CA SER A 100 -11.30 4.24 6.46
C SER A 100 -10.55 3.32 7.42
N ILE A 101 -11.18 3.09 8.57
CA ILE A 101 -10.73 2.17 9.61
C ILE A 101 -11.80 1.10 9.81
N GLN A 102 -11.39 -0.16 9.79
CA GLN A 102 -12.26 -1.29 10.13
C GLN A 102 -12.02 -1.69 11.58
N VAL A 103 -13.09 -1.68 12.37
CA VAL A 103 -13.09 -2.15 13.75
C VAL A 103 -13.52 -3.62 13.74
N VAL A 104 -12.62 -4.50 14.16
CA VAL A 104 -12.79 -5.95 14.10
C VAL A 104 -12.94 -6.52 15.52
N ASP A 105 -13.98 -7.32 15.68
CA ASP A 105 -14.18 -8.19 16.85
C ASP A 105 -13.37 -9.47 16.66
N VAL A 106 -12.42 -9.69 17.56
CA VAL A 106 -11.40 -10.75 17.45
C VAL A 106 -12.01 -12.14 17.66
N ASP A 107 -12.99 -12.27 18.56
CA ASP A 107 -13.57 -13.59 18.88
C ASP A 107 -14.56 -14.03 17.79
N ARG A 108 -15.33 -13.07 17.26
CA ARG A 108 -16.27 -13.29 16.15
C ARG A 108 -15.57 -13.41 14.80
N LEU A 109 -14.35 -12.89 14.66
CA LEU A 109 -13.64 -12.74 13.38
C LEU A 109 -14.50 -11.96 12.37
N GLU A 110 -15.03 -10.82 12.81
CA GLU A 110 -15.92 -9.99 12.01
C GLU A 110 -15.55 -8.52 12.09
N CYS A 111 -15.65 -7.82 10.96
CA CYS A 111 -15.73 -6.36 10.96
C CYS A 111 -17.09 -5.92 11.53
N VAL A 112 -17.07 -5.16 12.62
CA VAL A 112 -18.24 -4.67 13.36
C VAL A 112 -18.47 -3.18 13.20
N ALA A 113 -17.54 -2.45 12.57
CA ALA A 113 -17.76 -1.09 12.10
C ALA A 113 -16.72 -0.67 11.07
N THR A 114 -17.12 0.32 10.28
CA THR A 114 -16.23 1.11 9.44
C THR A 114 -16.30 2.56 9.89
N ILE A 115 -15.15 3.18 10.16
CA ILE A 115 -15.01 4.60 10.50
C ILE A 115 -14.39 5.31 9.31
N GLU A 116 -15.07 6.31 8.76
CA GLU A 116 -14.53 7.15 7.69
C GLU A 116 -13.44 8.09 8.22
N CYS A 117 -12.40 8.30 7.42
CA CYS A 117 -11.27 9.17 7.71
C CYS A 117 -11.08 10.21 6.60
N SER A 118 -10.18 11.16 6.86
CA SER A 118 -9.60 11.99 5.82
C SER A 118 -8.66 11.15 4.95
N ASP A 119 -8.34 11.68 3.77
CA ASP A 119 -7.60 11.00 2.71
C ASP A 119 -6.29 10.35 3.19
N GLU A 120 -6.09 9.11 2.75
CA GLU A 120 -4.93 8.26 3.03
C GLU A 120 -4.57 8.14 4.52
N PRO A 121 -5.43 7.52 5.36
CA PRO A 121 -5.06 7.17 6.71
C PRO A 121 -3.96 6.10 6.69
N ALA A 122 -2.94 6.26 7.53
CA ALA A 122 -1.72 5.45 7.47
C ALA A 122 -1.46 4.60 8.72
N ASP A 123 -1.88 5.09 9.89
CA ASP A 123 -1.66 4.41 11.17
C ASP A 123 -2.66 4.87 12.23
N VAL A 124 -2.83 4.06 13.27
CA VAL A 124 -3.63 4.39 14.46
C VAL A 124 -2.85 4.06 15.73
N VAL A 125 -3.05 4.82 16.81
CA VAL A 125 -2.58 4.50 18.17
C VAL A 125 -3.60 4.94 19.22
N PHE A 126 -3.53 4.36 20.42
CA PHE A 126 -4.42 4.71 21.54
C PHE A 126 -3.65 5.38 22.67
N ALA A 127 -4.12 6.55 23.13
CA ALA A 127 -3.54 7.29 24.25
C ALA A 127 -4.62 8.11 24.98
N ALA A 128 -4.48 8.28 26.29
CA ALA A 128 -5.42 9.05 27.12
C ALA A 128 -6.92 8.75 26.87
N GLY A 129 -7.27 7.50 26.56
CA GLY A 129 -8.65 7.06 26.28
C GLY A 129 -9.19 7.46 24.89
N ARG A 130 -8.32 7.84 23.95
CA ARG A 130 -8.65 8.26 22.59
C ARG A 130 -7.88 7.45 21.55
N ALA A 131 -8.42 7.36 20.34
CA ALA A 131 -7.71 6.85 19.18
C ALA A 131 -7.19 8.02 18.34
N PHE A 132 -5.94 7.95 17.90
CA PHE A 132 -5.27 8.95 17.07
C PHE A 132 -4.91 8.30 15.74
N VAL A 133 -5.30 8.93 14.63
CA VAL A 133 -5.17 8.38 13.28
C VAL A 133 -4.42 9.37 12.42
N ALA A 134 -3.30 8.99 11.84
CA ALA A 134 -2.53 9.85 10.94
C ALA A 134 -3.12 9.77 9.53
N CYS A 135 -3.48 10.90 8.94
CA CYS A 135 -3.96 11.03 7.56
C CYS A 135 -2.89 11.76 6.74
N ALA A 136 -2.23 11.01 5.85
CA ALA A 136 -1.00 11.42 5.20
C ALA A 136 -1.22 12.63 4.28
N THR A 137 -2.10 12.49 3.28
CA THR A 137 -2.35 13.56 2.31
C THR A 137 -3.04 14.77 2.95
N ALA A 138 -3.93 14.53 3.92
CA ALA A 138 -4.62 15.57 4.66
C ALA A 138 -3.71 16.34 5.64
N ARG A 139 -2.49 15.84 5.93
CA ARG A 139 -1.50 16.44 6.83
C ARG A 139 -2.07 16.73 8.24
N GLU A 140 -2.78 15.74 8.78
CA GLU A 140 -3.42 15.86 10.09
C GLU A 140 -3.41 14.55 10.87
N VAL A 141 -3.62 14.65 12.18
CA VAL A 141 -3.97 13.52 13.06
C VAL A 141 -5.41 13.69 13.50
N LEU A 142 -6.28 12.81 13.04
CA LEU A 142 -7.66 12.71 13.50
C LEU A 142 -7.72 12.07 14.88
N VAL A 143 -8.68 12.51 15.69
CA VAL A 143 -8.87 11.98 17.05
C VAL A 143 -10.29 11.46 17.17
N PHE A 144 -10.45 10.22 17.62
CA PHE A 144 -11.73 9.56 17.80
C PHE A 144 -11.92 9.10 19.25
N ASP A 145 -13.18 9.10 19.69
CA ASP A 145 -13.59 8.37 20.88
C ASP A 145 -13.73 6.89 20.49
N PRO A 146 -12.97 5.97 21.11
CA PRO A 146 -12.94 4.59 20.66
C PRO A 146 -14.23 3.82 21.01
N VAL A 147 -15.02 4.27 21.99
CA VAL A 147 -16.29 3.60 22.37
C VAL A 147 -17.41 3.99 21.41
N THR A 148 -17.61 5.28 21.20
CA THR A 148 -18.68 5.83 20.36
C THR A 148 -18.30 5.88 18.88
N ARG A 149 -17.00 5.75 18.57
CA ARG A 149 -16.41 5.85 17.23
C ARG A 149 -16.58 7.23 16.58
N ALA A 150 -17.00 8.23 17.37
CA ALA A 150 -17.20 9.59 16.90
C ALA A 150 -15.86 10.34 16.80
N ARG A 151 -15.71 11.14 15.74
CA ARG A 151 -14.59 12.08 15.61
C ARG A 151 -14.70 13.18 16.67
N VAL A 152 -13.64 13.34 17.45
CA VAL A 152 -13.51 14.31 18.55
C VAL A 152 -12.78 15.57 18.07
N ALA A 153 -11.71 15.42 17.29
CA ALA A 153 -10.89 16.54 16.84
C ALA A 153 -10.10 16.21 15.56
N SER A 154 -9.43 17.23 15.04
CA SER A 154 -8.34 17.12 14.09
C SER A 154 -7.18 17.99 14.56
N ILE A 155 -5.98 17.46 14.47
CA ILE A 155 -4.74 18.12 14.87
C ILE A 155 -3.92 18.31 13.59
N PRO A 156 -3.74 19.54 13.09
CA PRO A 156 -2.90 19.78 11.92
C PRO A 156 -1.44 19.45 12.23
N VAL A 157 -0.76 18.81 11.28
CA VAL A 157 0.67 18.48 11.37
C VAL A 157 1.37 19.13 10.19
N PHE A 158 2.31 20.04 10.46
CA PHE A 158 3.07 20.74 9.41
C PHE A 158 4.25 19.91 8.89
N GLY A 159 3.97 18.67 8.49
CA GLY A 159 4.91 17.75 7.85
C GLY A 159 4.36 17.25 6.51
N ASP A 160 5.22 16.74 5.64
CA ASP A 160 4.79 16.09 4.39
C ASP A 160 4.52 14.60 4.63
N GLU A 161 3.26 14.21 4.40
CA GLU A 161 2.72 12.88 4.66
C GLU A 161 3.05 12.34 6.07
N PRO A 162 2.45 12.91 7.14
CA PRO A 162 2.52 12.31 8.47
C PRO A 162 1.92 10.90 8.45
N ARG A 163 2.70 9.88 8.84
CA ARG A 163 2.31 8.47 8.68
C ARG A 163 2.47 7.63 9.94
N ALA A 164 3.71 7.34 10.35
CA ALA A 164 3.95 6.44 11.47
C ALA A 164 3.61 7.09 12.81
N LEU A 165 2.90 6.35 13.67
CA LEU A 165 2.53 6.76 15.01
C LEU A 165 3.19 5.88 16.07
N ALA A 166 3.52 6.49 17.21
CA ALA A 166 3.83 5.80 18.45
C ALA A 166 3.14 6.51 19.62
N ALA A 167 2.82 5.78 20.68
CA ALA A 167 2.10 6.35 21.81
C ALA A 167 2.63 5.87 23.17
N SER A 168 2.53 6.77 24.15
CA SER A 168 2.58 6.46 25.57
C SER A 168 1.22 6.78 26.19
N ALA A 169 1.10 6.73 27.52
CA ALA A 169 -0.17 6.97 28.20
C ALA A 169 -0.77 8.37 27.92
N ASP A 170 0.06 9.39 27.72
CA ASP A 170 -0.34 10.79 27.58
C ASP A 170 0.32 11.55 26.42
N ARG A 171 1.13 10.88 25.61
CA ARG A 171 1.80 11.45 24.43
C ARG A 171 1.62 10.58 23.20
N VAL A 172 1.52 11.22 22.05
CA VAL A 172 1.55 10.60 20.72
C VAL A 172 2.67 11.25 19.92
N TRP A 173 3.44 10.45 19.20
CA TRP A 173 4.45 10.91 18.25
C TRP A 173 4.04 10.54 16.85
N VAL A 174 4.26 11.45 15.90
CA VAL A 174 3.97 11.24 14.47
C VAL A 174 5.19 11.61 13.63
N ALA A 175 5.58 10.73 12.71
CA ALA A 175 6.70 10.97 11.80
C ALA A 175 6.19 11.48 10.43
N SER A 176 6.83 12.54 9.92
CA SER A 176 6.70 12.98 8.53
C SER A 176 7.42 11.97 7.64
N TRP A 177 6.70 11.31 6.74
CA TRP A 177 7.32 10.29 5.89
C TRP A 177 8.36 10.87 4.96
N ARG A 178 8.08 12.03 4.36
CA ARG A 178 9.03 12.81 3.55
C ARG A 178 9.42 14.08 4.30
N SER A 179 10.70 14.23 4.63
CA SER A 179 11.19 15.44 5.32
C SER A 179 12.14 16.30 4.47
N GLY A 180 12.67 15.75 3.38
CA GLY A 180 13.40 16.54 2.37
C GLY A 180 14.89 16.78 2.65
N ASN A 181 15.46 16.13 3.68
CA ASN A 181 16.90 16.06 3.95
C ASN A 181 17.57 17.42 4.28
N ARG A 182 16.82 18.42 4.76
CA ARG A 182 17.26 19.82 4.90
C ARG A 182 17.85 20.42 3.62
N THR A 183 17.47 19.94 2.45
CA THR A 183 18.04 20.40 1.18
C THR A 183 17.09 21.24 0.37
N THR A 184 17.66 22.13 -0.43
CA THR A 184 16.94 22.90 -1.46
C THR A 184 17.87 23.12 -2.66
N VAL A 185 17.36 23.78 -3.69
CA VAL A 185 18.11 24.08 -4.91
C VAL A 185 18.32 25.58 -5.06
N VAL A 186 19.56 25.98 -5.37
CA VAL A 186 19.88 27.29 -5.93
C VAL A 186 19.60 27.23 -7.43
N PRO A 187 18.72 28.09 -7.96
CA PRO A 187 18.38 28.12 -9.39
C PRO A 187 19.61 28.33 -10.30
N ALA A 188 19.55 27.83 -11.53
CA ALA A 188 20.70 27.83 -12.46
C ALA A 188 21.26 29.22 -12.79
N ASP A 189 20.43 30.26 -12.77
CA ASP A 189 20.81 31.66 -13.01
C ASP A 189 21.57 32.30 -11.83
N LEU A 190 21.45 31.71 -10.63
CA LEU A 190 22.15 32.13 -9.41
C LEU A 190 23.26 31.16 -8.98
N ALA A 191 23.24 29.94 -9.51
CA ALA A 191 24.21 28.90 -9.20
C ALA A 191 25.59 29.22 -9.80
N PRO A 192 26.69 28.77 -9.16
CA PRO A 192 28.02 28.91 -9.72
C PRO A 192 28.15 28.03 -10.98
N PRO A 193 29.09 28.35 -11.89
CA PRO A 193 29.36 27.51 -13.05
C PRO A 193 29.64 26.05 -12.65
N GLN A 194 29.13 25.15 -13.46
CA GLN A 194 29.36 23.71 -13.34
C GLN A 194 30.86 23.39 -13.48
N PRO A 195 31.37 22.35 -12.79
CA PRO A 195 32.74 21.90 -13.01
C PRO A 195 32.92 21.46 -14.48
N PRO A 196 34.12 21.66 -15.07
CA PRO A 196 34.38 21.19 -16.43
C PRO A 196 34.15 19.68 -16.57
N PRO A 197 33.65 19.21 -17.73
CA PRO A 197 33.57 17.77 -17.99
C PRO A 197 34.95 17.12 -17.91
N SER A 198 35.01 15.94 -17.30
CA SER A 198 36.26 15.18 -17.16
C SER A 198 36.67 14.46 -18.44
N ARG A 199 35.72 14.17 -19.33
CA ARG A 199 35.99 13.53 -20.63
C ARG A 199 36.45 14.56 -21.67
N PRO A 200 37.62 14.36 -22.31
CA PRO A 200 38.06 15.21 -23.42
C PRO A 200 37.07 15.21 -24.59
N GLY A 201 36.83 16.38 -25.17
CA GLY A 201 36.00 16.56 -26.36
C GLY A 201 34.50 16.74 -26.10
N LEU A 202 34.05 16.71 -24.84
CA LEU A 202 32.70 17.18 -24.51
C LEU A 202 32.61 18.72 -24.64
N PRO A 203 31.45 19.27 -25.04
CA PRO A 203 31.23 20.71 -25.00
C PRO A 203 31.22 21.20 -23.53
N PRO A 204 31.29 22.53 -23.29
CA PRO A 204 31.16 23.08 -21.94
C PRO A 204 29.90 22.57 -21.24
N ALA A 205 30.00 22.34 -19.93
CA ALA A 205 28.88 21.90 -19.13
C ALA A 205 27.72 22.92 -19.23
N PRO A 206 26.47 22.47 -19.45
CA PRO A 206 25.31 23.35 -19.49
C PRO A 206 25.10 24.01 -18.12
N ALA A 207 24.58 25.24 -18.10
CA ALA A 207 24.18 25.88 -16.85
C ALA A 207 23.11 25.03 -16.15
N ALA A 208 23.23 24.87 -14.83
CA ALA A 208 22.27 24.10 -14.05
C ALA A 208 22.30 24.54 -12.58
N GLY A 209 21.21 24.27 -11.85
CA GLY A 209 21.11 24.58 -10.42
C GLY A 209 22.12 23.82 -9.55
N LEU A 210 22.17 24.20 -8.28
CA LEU A 210 23.03 23.58 -7.27
C LEU A 210 22.19 23.18 -6.05
N ILE A 211 22.23 21.90 -5.68
CA ILE A 211 21.61 21.42 -4.43
C ILE A 211 22.48 21.86 -3.25
N VAL A 212 21.87 22.51 -2.27
CA VAL A 212 22.53 23.07 -1.09
C VAL A 212 21.78 22.69 0.19
N ASP A 213 22.46 22.86 1.32
CA ASP A 213 21.77 22.88 2.61
C ASP A 213 20.90 24.14 2.70
N ALA A 214 19.63 23.99 3.06
CA ALA A 214 18.67 25.10 3.14
C ALA A 214 19.05 26.14 4.20
N THR A 215 19.96 25.81 5.12
CA THR A 215 20.46 26.70 6.17
C THR A 215 21.79 27.36 5.84
N ASP A 216 22.43 27.02 4.72
CA ASP A 216 23.73 27.58 4.33
C ASP A 216 23.64 29.11 4.18
N PRO A 217 24.35 29.89 5.02
CA PRO A 217 24.26 31.35 4.99
C PRO A 217 24.76 31.96 3.68
N THR A 218 25.57 31.23 2.90
CA THR A 218 26.07 31.64 1.59
C THR A 218 24.92 31.76 0.59
N TRP A 219 23.97 30.83 0.64
CA TRP A 219 22.90 30.68 -0.35
C TRP A 219 21.55 31.15 0.16
N ARG A 220 21.36 31.30 1.47
CA ARG A 220 20.08 31.65 2.10
C ARG A 220 19.40 32.87 1.47
N ALA A 221 20.18 33.90 1.17
CA ALA A 221 19.66 35.10 0.50
C ALA A 221 19.33 34.88 -0.99
N ALA A 222 20.02 33.95 -1.65
CA ALA A 222 19.86 33.66 -3.08
C ALA A 222 18.65 32.77 -3.38
N HIS A 223 18.40 31.74 -2.57
CA HIS A 223 17.26 30.84 -2.79
C HIS A 223 15.98 31.28 -2.08
N GLY A 224 16.07 32.06 -0.98
CA GLY A 224 14.89 32.61 -0.28
C GLY A 224 13.95 31.55 0.31
N VAL A 225 14.45 30.32 0.53
CA VAL A 225 13.69 29.19 1.08
C VAL A 225 13.89 29.14 2.59
N THR A 226 12.77 29.04 3.31
CA THR A 226 12.76 28.69 4.74
C THR A 226 12.15 27.31 4.88
N LEU A 227 12.96 26.33 5.26
CA LEU A 227 12.55 24.93 5.45
C LEU A 227 12.52 24.64 6.96
N THR A 228 11.42 24.07 7.46
CA THR A 228 11.33 23.69 8.89
C THR A 228 12.08 22.40 9.16
N ASP A 229 12.06 21.45 8.22
CA ASP A 229 12.74 20.13 8.32
C ASP A 229 12.31 19.36 9.58
N GLU A 230 11.05 19.54 9.97
CA GLU A 230 10.45 18.89 11.14
C GLU A 230 10.08 17.45 10.80
N ASP A 231 10.85 16.50 11.34
CA ASP A 231 10.75 15.08 11.01
C ASP A 231 9.73 14.34 11.86
N VAL A 232 9.68 14.66 13.15
CA VAL A 232 8.82 13.98 14.14
C VAL A 232 8.15 15.03 15.02
N PHE A 233 6.85 14.89 15.24
CA PHE A 233 6.05 15.79 16.07
C PHE A 233 5.57 15.05 17.32
N GLU A 234 5.60 15.72 18.46
CA GLU A 234 5.04 15.24 19.72
C GLU A 234 3.74 15.97 20.03
N ILE A 235 2.69 15.19 20.30
CA ILE A 235 1.33 15.63 20.60
C ILE A 235 1.01 15.28 22.06
N ASP A 236 0.46 16.25 22.80
CA ASP A 236 -0.17 15.99 24.09
C ASP A 236 -1.55 15.37 23.86
N ALA A 237 -1.72 14.10 24.29
CA ALA A 237 -2.93 13.33 24.03
C ALA A 237 -4.17 13.86 24.79
N ARG A 238 -3.99 14.74 25.79
CA ARG A 238 -5.07 15.34 26.57
C ARG A 238 -5.49 16.68 25.99
N THR A 239 -4.53 17.56 25.73
CA THR A 239 -4.79 18.91 25.19
C THR A 239 -4.97 18.92 23.68
N LEU A 240 -4.62 17.83 22.98
CA LEU A 240 -4.73 17.67 21.53
C LEU A 240 -3.92 18.73 20.76
N ALA A 241 -2.73 19.04 21.26
CA ALA A 241 -1.84 20.03 20.68
C ALA A 241 -0.47 19.42 20.37
N VAL A 242 0.11 19.79 19.22
CA VAL A 242 1.54 19.57 18.97
C VAL A 242 2.32 20.43 19.97
N VAL A 243 3.10 19.80 20.83
CA VAL A 243 3.85 20.46 21.91
C VAL A 243 5.32 20.74 21.53
N ARG A 244 5.89 19.94 20.62
CA ARG A 244 7.22 20.16 20.03
C ARG A 244 7.43 19.29 18.79
N SER A 245 8.49 19.57 18.05
CA SER A 245 8.98 18.82 16.89
C SER A 245 10.47 18.51 17.04
N PHE A 246 10.95 17.54 16.27
CA PHE A 246 12.36 17.11 16.22
C PHE A 246 12.86 17.17 14.77
N VAL A 247 14.13 17.53 14.60
CA VAL A 247 14.81 17.68 13.30
C VAL A 247 16.07 16.81 13.26
N GLY A 248 16.48 16.37 12.07
CA GLY A 248 17.63 15.49 11.84
C GLY A 248 17.36 13.99 12.05
N ALA A 249 16.11 13.54 11.95
CA ALA A 249 15.77 12.11 11.99
C ALA A 249 16.23 11.38 10.73
N GLY A 250 15.95 11.94 9.54
CA GLY A 250 16.33 11.36 8.25
C GLY A 250 15.59 12.04 7.09
N THR A 251 15.83 11.57 5.87
CA THR A 251 15.12 12.07 4.67
C THR A 251 13.76 11.42 4.51
N MET A 252 13.73 10.09 4.60
CA MET A 252 12.52 9.26 4.57
C MET A 252 12.37 8.60 5.94
N ASN A 253 11.31 8.91 6.68
CA ASN A 253 11.08 8.37 8.03
C ASN A 253 9.97 7.30 7.98
N PHE A 254 10.31 6.04 8.19
CA PHE A 254 9.39 4.91 7.94
C PHE A 254 8.57 4.50 9.16
N GLY A 255 9.23 4.11 10.25
CA GLY A 255 8.59 3.54 11.44
C GLY A 255 9.07 4.17 12.74
N LEU A 256 8.22 4.10 13.77
CA LEU A 256 8.49 4.62 15.11
C LEU A 256 8.46 3.49 16.15
N ALA A 257 9.48 3.42 17.02
CA ALA A 257 9.55 2.45 18.10
C ALA A 257 9.93 3.12 19.42
N LEU A 258 9.06 3.02 20.43
CA LEU A 258 9.37 3.46 21.79
C LEU A 258 10.13 2.38 22.53
N ARG A 259 11.21 2.77 23.21
CA ARG A 259 11.94 1.85 24.08
C ARG A 259 11.25 1.73 25.45
N PRO A 260 10.86 0.53 25.89
CA PRO A 260 10.22 0.34 27.19
C PRO A 260 11.04 0.94 28.34
N GLY A 261 10.40 1.78 29.16
CA GLY A 261 10.97 2.34 30.40
C GLY A 261 12.12 3.36 30.25
N ALA A 262 12.61 3.65 29.04
CA ALA A 262 13.81 4.45 28.82
C ALA A 262 13.55 5.93 28.46
N GLY A 263 12.33 6.28 28.03
CA GLY A 263 12.04 7.63 27.53
C GLY A 263 12.76 7.94 26.22
N GLU A 264 12.90 6.94 25.34
CA GLU A 264 13.55 7.07 24.04
C GLU A 264 12.59 6.65 22.93
N LEU A 265 12.57 7.43 21.85
CA LEU A 265 11.87 7.13 20.60
C LEU A 265 12.92 6.83 19.52
N TRP A 266 12.69 5.80 18.72
CA TRP A 266 13.58 5.40 17.63
C TRP A 266 12.84 5.47 16.30
N VAL A 267 13.50 6.04 15.29
CA VAL A 267 12.95 6.28 13.95
C VAL A 267 13.74 5.46 12.95
N THR A 268 13.11 4.52 12.25
CA THR A 268 13.77 3.85 11.11
C THR A 268 13.73 4.76 9.89
N ASN A 269 14.85 4.96 9.22
CA ASN A 269 14.93 5.95 8.14
C ASN A 269 16.02 5.63 7.10
N THR A 270 15.92 6.32 5.96
CA THR A 270 17.05 6.53 5.06
C THR A 270 17.38 7.99 4.97
N ASP A 271 18.68 8.30 4.85
CA ASP A 271 19.18 9.65 4.70
C ASP A 271 19.86 9.82 3.34
N ALA A 272 19.38 10.76 2.53
CA ALA A 272 19.81 10.91 1.16
C ALA A 272 21.15 11.62 1.04
N ARG A 273 21.93 11.25 0.03
CA ARG A 273 23.22 11.90 -0.29
C ARG A 273 23.08 12.87 -1.46
N ASN A 274 21.92 13.52 -1.60
CA ASN A 274 21.58 14.34 -2.78
C ASN A 274 22.42 15.62 -2.96
N ARG A 275 23.21 16.02 -1.95
CA ARG A 275 24.25 17.07 -2.09
C ARG A 275 25.53 16.57 -2.77
N VAL A 276 25.76 15.26 -2.79
CA VAL A 276 26.87 14.65 -3.53
C VAL A 276 26.51 14.66 -5.00
N ARG A 277 27.37 15.30 -5.79
CA ARG A 277 27.11 15.52 -7.20
C ARG A 277 27.68 14.38 -8.03
N PHE A 278 26.88 13.99 -9.01
CA PHE A 278 27.16 13.05 -10.08
C PHE A 278 27.05 11.58 -9.72
N GLU A 279 26.50 10.84 -10.67
CA GLU A 279 26.28 9.41 -10.62
C GLU A 279 27.56 8.62 -10.27
N PRO A 280 28.74 8.92 -10.85
CA PRO A 280 29.98 8.21 -10.49
C PRO A 280 30.40 8.37 -9.02
N ALA A 281 30.06 9.48 -8.37
CA ALA A 281 30.38 9.73 -6.96
C ALA A 281 29.34 9.15 -5.99
N LEU A 282 28.10 8.99 -6.46
CA LEU A 282 27.01 8.33 -5.75
C LEU A 282 26.99 6.81 -5.95
N ARG A 283 27.82 6.29 -6.86
CA ARG A 283 27.82 4.90 -7.29
C ARG A 283 27.92 3.94 -6.09
N GLY A 284 26.86 3.16 -5.86
CA GLY A 284 26.72 2.22 -4.74
C GLY A 284 26.37 2.87 -3.40
N HIS A 285 26.32 4.20 -3.27
CA HIS A 285 26.07 4.91 -2.02
C HIS A 285 25.16 6.13 -2.22
N VAL A 286 23.89 5.87 -2.52
CA VAL A 286 22.88 6.92 -2.72
C VAL A 286 22.20 7.36 -1.41
N VAL A 287 22.02 6.44 -0.47
CA VAL A 287 21.40 6.70 0.84
C VAL A 287 22.19 6.01 1.94
N ASP A 288 22.17 6.60 3.14
CA ASP A 288 22.55 5.93 4.37
C ASP A 288 21.32 5.24 4.96
N ASN A 289 21.47 3.99 5.41
CA ASN A 289 20.39 3.23 6.03
C ASN A 289 20.55 3.27 7.55
N ARG A 290 19.59 3.85 8.26
CA ARG A 290 19.79 4.24 9.66
C ARG A 290 18.61 3.89 10.54
N VAL A 291 18.89 3.89 11.84
CA VAL A 291 17.90 4.21 12.87
C VAL A 291 18.34 5.47 13.57
N THR A 292 17.40 6.34 13.94
CA THR A 292 17.72 7.58 14.66
C THR A 292 17.07 7.55 16.03
N ARG A 293 17.88 7.70 17.08
CA ARG A 293 17.44 7.72 18.47
C ARG A 293 17.13 9.15 18.91
N ILE A 294 15.95 9.35 19.49
CA ILE A 294 15.47 10.60 20.07
C ILE A 294 15.27 10.39 21.57
N ALA A 295 16.08 11.05 22.40
CA ALA A 295 15.86 11.08 23.85
C ALA A 295 14.74 12.08 24.18
N LEU A 296 13.68 11.66 24.86
CA LEU A 296 12.43 12.43 25.03
C LEU A 296 12.43 13.37 26.26
N GLY A 297 13.59 13.60 26.88
CA GLY A 297 13.71 14.49 28.04
C GLY A 297 13.44 15.97 27.73
N ALA A 298 13.56 16.83 28.76
CA ALA A 298 13.39 18.28 28.62
C ALA A 298 14.38 18.91 27.63
N ALA A 299 15.59 18.34 27.53
CA ALA A 299 16.58 18.66 26.51
C ALA A 299 16.76 17.43 25.61
N PRO A 300 15.98 17.31 24.53
CA PRO A 300 16.05 16.14 23.67
C PRO A 300 17.35 16.12 22.85
N SER A 301 17.81 14.92 22.52
CA SER A 301 18.93 14.71 21.59
C SER A 301 18.50 13.77 20.48
N VAL A 302 18.80 14.15 19.23
CA VAL A 302 18.53 13.36 18.03
C VAL A 302 19.85 12.80 17.51
N VAL A 303 20.03 11.49 17.52
CA VAL A 303 21.29 10.81 17.22
C VAL A 303 21.08 9.74 16.15
N PRO A 304 21.52 9.98 14.89
CA PRO A 304 21.47 8.98 13.84
C PRO A 304 22.50 7.87 14.08
N ILE A 305 22.14 6.64 13.75
CA ILE A 305 22.94 5.42 13.92
C ILE A 305 22.91 4.66 12.60
N ASP A 306 24.09 4.49 12.00
CA ASP A 306 24.25 3.74 10.75
C ASP A 306 24.08 2.23 10.99
N LEU A 307 23.27 1.58 10.15
CA LEU A 307 23.05 0.14 10.19
C LEU A 307 24.16 -0.65 9.49
N ASN A 308 25.01 0.01 8.71
CA ASN A 308 26.11 -0.60 7.95
C ASN A 308 27.48 0.01 8.30
N PRO A 309 27.84 0.13 9.60
CA PRO A 309 29.02 0.85 10.02
C PRO A 309 30.30 0.20 9.46
N GLY A 310 31.19 1.03 8.92
CA GLY A 310 32.51 0.60 8.44
C GLY A 310 32.51 -0.06 7.05
N LEU A 311 31.39 0.01 6.31
CA LEU A 311 31.32 -0.46 4.94
C LEU A 311 32.23 0.40 4.03
N ASP A 312 33.10 -0.25 3.27
CA ASP A 312 33.89 0.41 2.21
C ASP A 312 33.05 0.53 0.93
N TYR A 313 32.48 1.72 0.74
CA TYR A 313 31.66 2.05 -0.43
C TYR A 313 32.47 2.24 -1.72
N ALA A 314 33.80 2.32 -1.65
CA ALA A 314 34.65 2.40 -2.84
C ALA A 314 34.91 1.01 -3.46
N MET A 315 34.68 -0.07 -2.71
CA MET A 315 34.75 -1.44 -3.23
C MET A 315 33.44 -1.81 -3.91
N LEU A 316 33.45 -2.07 -5.22
CA LEU A 316 32.27 -2.53 -5.97
C LEU A 316 32.67 -3.55 -7.05
N PRO A 317 32.00 -4.72 -7.13
CA PRO A 317 31.07 -5.25 -6.13
C PRO A 317 31.80 -5.52 -4.80
N ASN A 318 31.08 -5.43 -3.68
CA ASN A 318 31.56 -5.73 -2.33
C ASN A 318 30.79 -6.93 -1.77
N PRO A 319 31.32 -8.17 -1.94
CA PRO A 319 30.69 -9.37 -1.41
C PRO A 319 30.54 -9.35 0.13
N GLY A 320 31.49 -8.73 0.85
CA GLY A 320 31.40 -8.61 2.31
C GLY A 320 30.20 -7.77 2.74
N ALA A 321 29.99 -6.65 2.06
CA ALA A 321 28.81 -5.80 2.25
C ALA A 321 27.52 -6.52 1.86
N LEU A 322 27.46 -7.16 0.68
CA LEU A 322 26.27 -7.90 0.23
C LEU A 322 25.82 -8.98 1.23
N ALA A 323 26.77 -9.59 1.93
CA ALA A 323 26.49 -10.63 2.93
C ALA A 323 25.84 -10.08 4.21
N THR A 324 26.01 -8.79 4.49
CA THR A 324 25.69 -8.21 5.80
C THR A 324 24.83 -6.94 5.73
N ALA A 325 24.65 -6.34 4.56
CA ALA A 325 23.95 -5.08 4.42
C ALA A 325 22.52 -5.12 4.99
N LEU A 326 22.14 -4.09 5.71
CA LEU A 326 20.77 -3.81 6.16
C LEU A 326 20.29 -2.59 5.38
N ALA A 327 19.38 -2.81 4.43
CA ALA A 327 18.89 -1.78 3.51
C ALA A 327 17.39 -1.51 3.71
N GLN A 328 16.99 -0.25 3.53
CA GLN A 328 15.62 0.26 3.61
C GLN A 328 14.91 -0.20 4.90
N PRO A 329 15.31 0.31 6.08
CA PRO A 329 14.74 -0.09 7.37
C PRO A 329 13.33 0.49 7.53
N MET A 330 12.28 -0.32 7.31
CA MET A 330 10.90 0.19 7.24
C MET A 330 10.14 0.13 8.56
N GLY A 331 10.51 -0.78 9.47
CA GLY A 331 9.85 -0.92 10.77
C GLY A 331 10.81 -1.43 11.83
N ALA A 332 10.47 -1.20 13.09
CA ALA A 332 11.24 -1.70 14.21
C ALA A 332 10.38 -1.97 15.44
N CYS A 333 10.81 -2.92 16.28
CA CYS A 333 10.19 -3.19 17.57
C CYS A 333 11.24 -3.55 18.62
N TRP A 334 11.01 -3.11 19.85
CA TRP A 334 11.84 -3.47 20.99
C TRP A 334 11.40 -4.82 21.56
N SER A 335 12.38 -5.61 22.00
CA SER A 335 12.15 -6.68 22.96
C SER A 335 11.43 -6.17 24.21
N PRO A 336 10.60 -6.99 24.89
CA PRO A 336 9.89 -6.56 26.09
C PRO A 336 10.81 -6.04 27.22
N SER A 337 12.05 -6.53 27.30
CA SER A 337 13.05 -6.05 28.27
C SER A 337 13.66 -4.71 27.88
N GLY A 338 13.55 -4.30 26.60
CA GLY A 338 14.18 -3.08 26.08
C GLY A 338 15.69 -3.20 25.86
N ASP A 339 16.22 -4.41 25.75
CA ASP A 339 17.66 -4.67 25.56
C ASP A 339 18.04 -4.75 24.08
N GLU A 340 17.13 -5.28 23.26
CA GLU A 340 17.32 -5.49 21.82
C GLU A 340 16.23 -4.79 21.00
N LEU A 341 16.64 -4.15 19.90
CA LEU A 341 15.78 -3.58 18.87
C LEU A 341 15.88 -4.42 17.60
N TYR A 342 14.74 -4.89 17.11
CA TYR A 342 14.61 -5.62 15.86
C TYR A 342 14.21 -4.63 14.76
N VAL A 343 14.95 -4.60 13.65
CA VAL A 343 14.74 -3.67 12.54
C VAL A 343 14.50 -4.45 11.25
N ALA A 344 13.34 -4.27 10.64
CA ALA A 344 12.99 -4.86 9.35
C ALA A 344 13.70 -4.13 8.21
N ALA A 345 14.86 -4.65 7.81
CA ALA A 345 15.66 -4.14 6.69
C ALA A 345 15.13 -4.70 5.36
N PHE A 346 14.03 -4.10 4.92
CA PHE A 346 13.20 -4.55 3.81
C PHE A 346 14.03 -4.77 2.55
N GLY A 347 14.85 -3.81 2.12
CA GLY A 347 15.61 -3.91 0.86
C GLY A 347 16.54 -5.13 0.82
N SER A 348 17.08 -5.53 1.96
CA SER A 348 18.01 -6.65 2.09
C SER A 348 17.38 -8.02 2.42
N ASP A 349 16.07 -8.11 2.67
CA ASP A 349 15.38 -9.31 3.18
C ASP A 349 15.98 -9.80 4.52
N ARG A 350 16.25 -8.86 5.43
CA ARG A 350 16.84 -9.16 6.73
C ARG A 350 16.10 -8.49 7.87
N VAL A 351 16.18 -9.08 9.06
CA VAL A 351 15.98 -8.38 10.32
C VAL A 351 17.35 -8.11 10.94
N GLY A 352 17.68 -6.84 11.15
CA GLY A 352 18.82 -6.43 11.96
C GLY A 352 18.45 -6.47 13.44
N VAL A 353 19.35 -6.95 14.29
CA VAL A 353 19.16 -6.89 15.74
C VAL A 353 20.23 -5.99 16.32
N LEU A 354 19.78 -4.94 17.00
CA LEU A 354 20.62 -3.93 17.61
C LEU A 354 20.53 -4.04 19.12
N ASP A 355 21.63 -3.77 19.82
CA ASP A 355 21.58 -3.56 21.26
C ASP A 355 20.96 -2.19 21.61
N ALA A 356 20.76 -1.93 22.90
CA ALA A 356 20.31 -0.65 23.44
C ALA A 356 21.14 0.58 23.02
N GLY A 357 22.42 0.39 22.68
CA GLY A 357 23.32 1.43 22.18
C GLY A 357 23.19 1.69 20.68
N GLY A 358 22.50 0.79 19.96
CA GLY A 358 22.33 0.82 18.52
C GLY A 358 23.37 0.03 17.74
N ALA A 359 24.25 -0.74 18.40
CA ALA A 359 25.21 -1.58 17.70
C ALA A 359 24.50 -2.80 17.12
N VAL A 360 24.71 -3.09 15.83
CA VAL A 360 24.15 -4.28 15.18
C VAL A 360 24.87 -5.53 15.69
N ILE A 361 24.18 -6.33 16.50
CA ILE A 361 24.71 -7.54 17.15
C ILE A 361 24.32 -8.82 16.42
N ALA A 362 23.25 -8.82 15.61
CA ALA A 362 22.88 -9.96 14.78
C ALA A 362 22.14 -9.55 13.50
N ARG A 363 22.06 -10.49 12.56
CA ARG A 363 21.34 -10.36 11.29
C ARG A 363 20.61 -11.67 11.00
N ILE A 364 19.33 -11.56 10.70
CA ILE A 364 18.43 -12.69 10.48
C ILE A 364 17.98 -12.64 9.03
N GLU A 365 18.32 -13.66 8.25
CA GLU A 365 17.87 -13.77 6.86
C GLU A 365 16.40 -14.19 6.83
N ILE A 366 15.59 -13.46 6.07
CA ILE A 366 14.15 -13.75 5.89
C ILE A 366 13.93 -14.64 4.67
N GLY A 367 14.72 -14.41 3.61
CA GLY A 367 14.66 -15.13 2.35
C GLY A 367 15.24 -16.55 2.41
N THR A 368 14.85 -17.38 1.45
CA THR A 368 15.40 -18.74 1.22
C THR A 368 16.86 -18.73 0.77
N THR A 369 17.37 -17.56 0.36
CA THR A 369 18.70 -17.41 -0.19
C THR A 369 19.56 -16.48 0.70
N PRO A 370 20.41 -17.04 1.58
CA PRO A 370 21.18 -16.25 2.54
C PRO A 370 22.40 -15.55 1.91
N GLY A 371 22.85 -14.48 2.56
CA GLY A 371 24.12 -13.81 2.26
C GLY A 371 24.09 -13.02 0.95
N THR A 372 25.14 -13.17 0.14
CA THR A 372 25.43 -12.33 -1.03
C THR A 372 24.61 -12.63 -2.29
N ARG A 373 23.81 -13.69 -2.26
CA ARG A 373 23.11 -14.17 -3.45
C ARG A 373 21.88 -13.32 -3.73
N VAL A 374 21.75 -12.89 -4.98
CA VAL A 374 20.57 -12.17 -5.47
C VAL A 374 19.45 -13.16 -5.77
N ALA A 375 18.30 -12.97 -5.15
CA ALA A 375 17.13 -13.83 -5.30
C ALA A 375 15.85 -13.01 -5.53
N ARG A 376 15.93 -12.00 -6.40
CA ARG A 376 14.84 -11.05 -6.68
C ARG A 376 13.46 -11.66 -6.95
N ARG A 377 13.39 -12.84 -7.58
CA ARG A 377 12.11 -13.53 -7.83
C ARG A 377 11.50 -14.13 -6.56
N GLU A 378 12.34 -14.45 -5.58
CA GLU A 378 11.95 -14.92 -4.25
C GLU A 378 11.77 -13.77 -3.26
N LYS A 379 11.95 -12.52 -3.69
CA LYS A 379 11.81 -11.32 -2.86
C LYS A 379 10.40 -11.28 -2.28
N ARG A 380 10.32 -11.42 -0.96
CA ARG A 380 9.05 -11.62 -0.25
C ARG A 380 8.22 -10.33 -0.12
N GLY A 381 8.75 -9.20 -0.62
CA GLY A 381 8.08 -7.90 -0.53
C GLY A 381 8.14 -7.34 0.90
N PRO A 382 7.36 -6.30 1.23
CA PRO A 382 7.42 -5.62 2.53
C PRO A 382 6.98 -6.48 3.73
N ARG A 383 6.74 -7.78 3.54
CA ARG A 383 5.95 -8.66 4.42
C ARG A 383 6.78 -9.79 5.01
N GLY A 384 7.73 -9.47 5.88
CA GLY A 384 8.46 -10.49 6.62
C GLY A 384 9.12 -9.98 7.90
N LEU A 385 8.86 -10.67 9.00
CA LEU A 385 9.63 -10.62 10.25
C LEU A 385 10.04 -12.05 10.59
N ARG A 386 11.30 -12.25 10.99
CA ARG A 386 11.81 -13.51 11.57
C ARG A 386 12.63 -13.16 12.82
N SER A 387 12.58 -14.02 13.84
CA SER A 387 13.44 -13.95 15.02
C SER A 387 14.76 -14.69 14.81
N HIS A 388 15.72 -14.56 15.74
CA HIS A 388 17.08 -15.11 15.68
C HIS A 388 17.16 -16.58 15.26
N THR A 389 16.17 -17.36 15.71
CA THR A 389 15.84 -18.68 15.16
C THR A 389 14.43 -18.56 14.64
N ALA A 390 14.22 -18.68 13.33
CA ALA A 390 12.87 -18.76 12.79
C ALA A 390 12.16 -19.96 13.41
N LEU A 391 11.30 -19.71 14.39
CA LEU A 391 10.59 -20.77 15.11
C LEU A 391 9.58 -21.46 14.18
N ALA A 392 8.99 -20.68 13.28
CA ALA A 392 8.09 -21.13 12.22
C ALA A 392 8.05 -20.13 11.05
N GLU A 393 7.50 -20.59 9.94
CA GLU A 393 7.11 -19.82 8.77
C GLU A 393 5.71 -20.28 8.36
N PHE A 394 4.79 -19.35 8.12
CA PHE A 394 3.40 -19.64 7.79
C PHE A 394 2.90 -18.65 6.75
N ALA A 395 1.96 -19.09 5.92
CA ALA A 395 1.29 -18.22 4.95
C ALA A 395 0.31 -17.28 5.67
N ILE A 396 0.34 -16.00 5.30
CA ILE A 396 -0.57 -14.98 5.85
C ILE A 396 -1.98 -15.14 5.25
N GLY A 397 -2.09 -15.58 4.00
CA GLY A 397 -3.35 -15.71 3.26
C GLY A 397 -3.12 -15.80 1.75
N HIS A 398 -4.18 -15.61 0.98
CA HIS A 398 -4.14 -15.53 -0.49
C HIS A 398 -3.40 -14.27 -0.97
N ASP A 399 -2.60 -14.36 -2.05
CA ASP A 399 -2.03 -13.19 -2.73
C ASP A 399 -2.60 -13.11 -4.15
N PRO A 400 -3.54 -12.17 -4.41
CA PRO A 400 -4.25 -12.07 -5.69
C PRO A 400 -3.37 -11.59 -6.83
N LEU A 401 -2.14 -11.13 -6.58
CA LEU A 401 -1.22 -10.76 -7.65
C LEU A 401 -0.76 -12.02 -8.41
N PRO A 402 -0.84 -12.04 -9.76
CA PRO A 402 -0.26 -13.10 -10.57
C PRO A 402 1.20 -13.39 -10.19
N ARG A 403 1.57 -14.67 -10.18
CA ARG A 403 2.89 -15.11 -9.74
C ARG A 403 4.04 -14.39 -10.46
N ASP A 404 3.93 -14.16 -11.76
CA ASP A 404 4.94 -13.47 -12.55
C ASP A 404 5.12 -12.00 -12.11
N LEU A 405 4.03 -11.30 -11.76
CA LEU A 405 4.09 -9.96 -11.19
C LEU A 405 4.68 -9.94 -9.77
N ARG A 406 4.35 -10.94 -8.94
CA ARG A 406 4.95 -11.09 -7.60
C ARG A 406 6.46 -11.32 -7.67
N GLU A 407 6.92 -12.12 -8.61
CA GLU A 407 8.35 -12.38 -8.82
C GLU A 407 9.07 -11.15 -9.41
N ALA A 408 8.39 -10.36 -10.25
CA ALA A 408 8.97 -9.19 -10.89
C ALA A 408 9.14 -7.98 -9.95
N ARG A 409 8.39 -7.86 -8.85
CA ARG A 409 8.53 -6.73 -7.92
C ARG A 409 9.93 -6.62 -7.30
N GLY A 410 10.67 -7.74 -7.19
CA GLY A 410 12.01 -7.75 -6.62
C GLY A 410 13.03 -6.90 -7.37
N PHE A 411 12.79 -6.57 -8.64
CA PHE A 411 13.65 -5.65 -9.39
C PHE A 411 13.59 -4.20 -8.89
N LEU A 412 12.47 -3.78 -8.29
CA LEU A 412 12.33 -2.47 -7.66
C LEU A 412 12.99 -2.45 -6.27
N TYR A 413 12.82 -3.54 -5.51
CA TYR A 413 13.06 -3.54 -4.07
C TYR A 413 14.32 -4.28 -3.58
N ASP A 414 14.86 -5.24 -4.35
CA ASP A 414 15.99 -6.05 -3.88
C ASP A 414 17.29 -5.24 -3.92
N ALA A 415 17.76 -4.84 -2.73
CA ALA A 415 19.00 -4.08 -2.59
C ALA A 415 20.24 -4.88 -2.99
N LYS A 416 20.17 -6.22 -3.05
CA LYS A 416 21.29 -7.06 -3.51
C LYS A 416 21.57 -6.91 -5.01
N LEU A 417 20.70 -6.21 -5.76
CA LEU A 417 20.99 -5.76 -7.12
C LEU A 417 22.01 -4.61 -7.18
N SER A 418 22.23 -3.89 -6.07
CA SER A 418 23.37 -2.96 -5.93
C SER A 418 24.66 -3.71 -5.63
N GLY A 419 25.81 -3.09 -5.92
CA GLY A 419 27.11 -3.73 -5.77
C GLY A 419 27.50 -4.08 -4.33
N ASN A 420 26.82 -3.50 -3.34
CA ASN A 420 27.12 -3.67 -1.92
C ASN A 420 25.88 -4.03 -1.06
N GLY A 421 24.69 -4.13 -1.66
CA GLY A 421 23.48 -4.54 -0.94
C GLY A 421 22.77 -3.43 -0.16
N THR A 422 23.16 -2.16 -0.29
CA THR A 422 22.63 -1.06 0.54
C THR A 422 21.60 -0.17 -0.14
N ALA A 423 21.37 -0.31 -1.45
CA ALA A 423 20.42 0.50 -2.20
C ALA A 423 19.68 -0.29 -3.28
N SER A 424 18.51 0.20 -3.67
CA SER A 424 17.70 -0.30 -4.78
C SER A 424 17.06 0.87 -5.52
N CYS A 425 16.30 0.60 -6.59
CA CYS A 425 15.49 1.64 -7.23
C CYS A 425 14.49 2.28 -6.25
N ALA A 426 13.99 1.50 -5.27
CA ALA A 426 13.11 1.99 -4.22
C ALA A 426 13.78 2.93 -3.20
N SER A 427 15.10 3.13 -3.27
CA SER A 427 15.78 4.13 -2.43
C SER A 427 15.41 5.58 -2.81
N CYS A 428 15.11 5.83 -4.09
CA CYS A 428 14.56 7.12 -4.56
C CYS A 428 13.07 7.00 -4.92
N HIS A 429 12.66 5.86 -5.50
CA HIS A 429 11.27 5.56 -5.84
C HIS A 429 10.57 4.78 -4.73
N VAL A 430 10.59 5.33 -3.51
CA VAL A 430 10.02 4.67 -2.33
C VAL A 430 8.57 4.29 -2.61
N ASP A 431 8.22 3.02 -2.45
CA ASP A 431 6.89 2.46 -2.75
C ASP A 431 6.35 2.82 -4.15
N ALA A 432 7.25 2.91 -5.13
CA ALA A 432 6.98 3.30 -6.51
C ALA A 432 6.51 4.76 -6.72
N VAL A 433 6.58 5.60 -5.69
CA VAL A 433 6.37 7.05 -5.79
C VAL A 433 7.70 7.80 -5.95
N HIS A 434 7.94 8.83 -5.14
CA HIS A 434 9.12 9.67 -5.13
C HIS A 434 9.54 10.02 -3.70
N ASP A 435 10.83 10.28 -3.51
CA ASP A 435 11.42 10.78 -2.26
C ASP A 435 11.20 12.29 -2.02
N GLY A 436 10.64 13.01 -2.99
CA GLY A 436 10.29 14.43 -2.87
C GLY A 436 11.49 15.38 -2.97
N ILE A 437 12.67 14.89 -3.39
CA ILE A 437 13.90 15.68 -3.52
C ILE A 437 14.49 15.61 -4.92
N ALA A 438 15.38 16.56 -5.24
CA ALA A 438 16.14 16.54 -6.48
C ALA A 438 17.52 15.87 -6.30
N TRP A 439 18.03 15.32 -7.39
CA TRP A 439 19.35 14.69 -7.50
C TRP A 439 20.13 15.23 -8.70
N ASP A 440 21.43 15.50 -8.55
CA ASP A 440 22.32 15.78 -9.69
C ASP A 440 22.99 14.48 -10.16
N LEU A 441 22.24 13.66 -10.90
CA LEU A 441 22.70 12.37 -11.46
C LEU A 441 23.41 12.54 -12.81
N GLY A 442 24.13 13.64 -13.01
CA GLY A 442 24.98 13.83 -14.19
C GLY A 442 26.22 12.94 -14.18
N ASP A 443 26.86 12.82 -15.34
CA ASP A 443 28.16 12.15 -15.49
C ASP A 443 29.15 13.05 -16.26
N PRO A 444 30.13 13.67 -15.58
CA PRO A 444 31.17 14.47 -16.23
C PRO A 444 32.08 13.66 -17.17
N GLY A 445 32.11 12.33 -17.05
CA GLY A 445 32.87 11.40 -17.89
C GLY A 445 32.05 10.78 -19.02
N GLY A 446 30.75 11.06 -19.09
CA GLY A 446 29.80 10.35 -19.95
C GLY A 446 29.90 10.67 -21.45
N THR A 447 28.94 10.18 -22.22
CA THR A 447 28.79 10.46 -23.66
C THR A 447 27.64 11.43 -23.94
N MET A 448 27.77 12.25 -24.98
CA MET A 448 26.59 12.90 -25.59
C MET A 448 25.59 11.82 -26.02
N ARG A 449 24.31 12.06 -25.73
CA ARG A 449 23.22 11.18 -26.15
C ARG A 449 22.34 11.89 -27.15
N THR A 450 21.95 11.20 -28.22
CA THR A 450 21.08 11.78 -29.24
C THR A 450 19.77 11.01 -29.31
N VAL A 451 18.67 11.74 -29.37
CA VAL A 451 17.32 11.20 -29.57
C VAL A 451 16.70 11.88 -30.77
N THR A 452 16.13 11.07 -31.66
CA THR A 452 15.33 11.56 -32.79
C THR A 452 13.86 11.26 -32.53
N ASP A 453 13.03 12.30 -32.59
CA ASP A 453 11.60 12.24 -32.32
C ASP A 453 10.85 13.19 -33.27
N GLY A 454 9.79 12.70 -33.92
CA GLY A 454 9.04 13.52 -34.90
C GLY A 454 9.88 14.11 -36.04
N GLY A 455 11.03 13.50 -36.37
CA GLY A 455 12.00 14.02 -37.35
C GLY A 455 12.96 15.08 -36.80
N VAL A 456 12.81 15.49 -35.54
CA VAL A 456 13.72 16.42 -34.84
C VAL A 456 14.76 15.62 -34.08
N THR A 457 16.04 15.98 -34.23
CA THR A 457 17.16 15.32 -33.54
C THR A 457 17.69 16.23 -32.44
N THR A 458 17.63 15.76 -31.21
CA THR A 458 18.08 16.48 -30.01
C THR A 458 19.28 15.78 -29.41
N SER A 459 20.31 16.54 -29.03
CA SER A 459 21.49 16.02 -28.34
C SER A 459 21.52 16.50 -26.89
N PHE A 460 21.81 15.58 -25.96
CA PHE A 460 21.81 15.78 -24.52
C PHE A 460 23.22 15.64 -23.96
N HIS A 461 23.60 16.59 -23.11
CA HIS A 461 24.86 16.55 -22.39
C HIS A 461 24.81 15.50 -21.27
N PRO A 462 25.90 14.75 -20.97
CA PRO A 462 25.86 13.76 -19.89
C PRO A 462 25.79 14.39 -18.49
N MET A 463 26.21 15.65 -18.31
CA MET A 463 25.92 16.43 -17.11
C MET A 463 24.50 17.03 -17.19
N LYS A 464 23.67 16.67 -16.21
CA LYS A 464 22.23 16.89 -16.21
C LYS A 464 21.82 18.11 -15.39
N GLY A 465 22.46 18.30 -14.23
CA GLY A 465 21.97 19.19 -13.19
C GLY A 465 20.93 18.52 -12.30
N PRO A 466 20.45 19.23 -11.25
CA PRO A 466 19.43 18.73 -10.35
C PRO A 466 18.13 18.38 -11.08
N MET A 467 17.58 17.21 -10.79
CA MET A 467 16.27 16.77 -11.28
C MET A 467 15.50 16.04 -10.17
N LEU A 468 14.22 16.35 -10.03
CA LEU A 468 13.33 15.66 -9.10
C LEU A 468 13.15 14.20 -9.50
N THR A 469 13.08 13.32 -8.50
CA THR A 469 12.66 11.94 -8.72
C THR A 469 11.25 11.91 -9.31
N GLN A 470 11.05 11.18 -10.41
CA GLN A 470 9.72 10.99 -11.00
C GLN A 470 9.02 9.78 -10.38
N THR A 471 7.69 9.81 -10.31
CA THR A 471 6.90 8.65 -9.86
C THR A 471 6.94 7.52 -10.89
N LEU A 472 6.87 6.27 -10.43
CA LEU A 472 6.67 5.09 -11.29
C LEU A 472 5.18 4.80 -11.51
N GLN A 473 4.28 5.46 -10.78
CA GLN A 473 2.84 5.34 -10.97
C GLN A 473 2.43 5.87 -12.36
N GLY A 474 1.61 5.11 -13.08
CA GLY A 474 1.13 5.47 -14.42
C GLY A 474 2.25 5.51 -15.48
N ILE A 475 3.40 4.87 -15.23
CA ILE A 475 4.55 4.91 -16.15
C ILE A 475 4.22 4.34 -17.54
N ALA A 476 3.30 3.39 -17.64
CA ALA A 476 2.80 2.85 -18.90
C ALA A 476 2.25 3.94 -19.86
N GLU A 477 1.81 5.06 -19.30
CA GLU A 477 1.18 6.15 -20.02
C GLU A 477 2.13 7.35 -20.22
N SER A 478 3.31 7.34 -19.60
CA SER A 478 4.32 8.40 -19.71
C SER A 478 5.05 8.37 -21.05
N GLY A 479 5.39 7.17 -21.56
CA GLY A 479 6.10 7.01 -22.84
C GLY A 479 7.61 7.09 -22.68
N ARG A 480 8.23 8.20 -23.12
CA ARG A 480 9.65 8.44 -22.86
C ARG A 480 9.81 8.75 -21.37
N LEU A 481 11.01 8.51 -20.87
CA LEU A 481 11.30 8.53 -19.45
C LEU A 481 12.47 9.46 -19.18
N HIS A 482 12.60 9.83 -17.89
CA HIS A 482 13.49 10.89 -17.40
C HIS A 482 13.03 12.28 -17.87
N TRP A 483 13.30 13.35 -17.12
CA TRP A 483 12.75 14.70 -17.41
C TRP A 483 13.12 15.20 -18.82
N ARG A 484 14.20 14.67 -19.38
CA ARG A 484 14.70 15.02 -20.70
C ARG A 484 14.10 14.21 -21.85
N GLY A 485 13.35 13.14 -21.55
CA GLY A 485 12.90 12.15 -22.53
C GLY A 485 14.04 11.42 -23.23
N ASP A 486 15.24 11.46 -22.65
CA ASP A 486 16.44 10.88 -23.27
C ASP A 486 16.44 9.35 -23.17
N ARG A 487 15.59 8.76 -22.31
CA ARG A 487 15.37 7.32 -22.20
C ARG A 487 14.11 6.95 -22.97
N ALA A 488 14.24 6.07 -23.96
CA ALA A 488 13.14 5.76 -24.88
C ALA A 488 12.00 4.97 -24.22
N ASP A 489 12.35 4.08 -23.30
CA ASP A 489 11.44 3.22 -22.55
C ASP A 489 12.12 2.74 -21.27
N PHE A 490 11.43 1.89 -20.52
CA PHE A 490 11.90 1.35 -19.26
C PHE A 490 13.15 0.45 -19.40
N ALA A 491 13.30 -0.25 -20.54
CA ALA A 491 14.46 -1.10 -20.79
C ALA A 491 15.76 -0.27 -20.90
N ALA A 492 15.66 0.99 -21.33
CA ALA A 492 16.80 1.91 -21.41
C ALA A 492 17.43 2.31 -20.06
N PHE A 493 16.92 1.83 -18.93
CA PHE A 493 17.46 2.07 -17.57
C PHE A 493 18.35 0.94 -17.04
N ASP A 494 18.57 -0.13 -17.80
CA ASP A 494 19.43 -1.26 -17.43
C ASP A 494 20.83 -0.84 -16.94
N VAL A 495 21.44 0.15 -17.58
CA VAL A 495 22.77 0.69 -17.21
C VAL A 495 22.81 1.29 -15.81
N THR A 496 21.68 1.80 -15.30
CA THR A 496 21.58 2.43 -13.96
C THR A 496 21.94 1.45 -12.85
N PHE A 497 21.69 0.15 -13.05
CA PHE A 497 22.09 -0.89 -12.10
C PHE A 497 23.61 -0.96 -11.93
N ALA A 498 24.39 -0.71 -12.99
CA ALA A 498 25.84 -0.72 -12.92
C ALA A 498 26.42 0.66 -12.56
N ASP A 499 25.89 1.71 -13.18
CA ASP A 499 26.45 3.06 -13.13
C ASP A 499 26.11 3.79 -11.82
N LEU A 500 24.87 3.66 -11.33
CA LEU A 500 24.42 4.26 -10.07
C LEU A 500 24.39 3.25 -8.92
N LEU A 501 23.84 2.05 -9.10
CA LEU A 501 23.76 1.08 -8.01
C LEU A 501 25.07 0.30 -7.81
N GLY A 502 26.04 0.41 -8.73
CA GLY A 502 27.33 -0.28 -8.63
C GLY A 502 27.25 -1.80 -8.80
N GLY A 503 26.10 -2.33 -9.21
CA GLY A 503 25.83 -3.75 -9.42
C GLY A 503 26.11 -4.22 -10.84
N ALA A 504 25.46 -5.32 -11.23
CA ALA A 504 25.51 -5.86 -12.57
C ALA A 504 24.29 -5.43 -13.38
N VAL A 505 24.48 -5.21 -14.70
CA VAL A 505 23.36 -4.95 -15.62
C VAL A 505 22.47 -6.20 -15.70
N PRO A 506 21.15 -6.09 -15.46
CA PRO A 506 20.23 -7.22 -15.57
C PRO A 506 20.13 -7.74 -17.02
N ALA A 507 19.77 -9.01 -17.19
CA ALA A 507 19.53 -9.56 -18.52
C ALA A 507 18.24 -8.98 -19.15
N LEU A 508 18.13 -9.02 -20.49
CA LEU A 508 16.95 -8.48 -21.19
C LEU A 508 15.60 -9.08 -20.73
N PRO A 509 15.47 -10.41 -20.51
CA PRO A 509 14.22 -10.98 -19.98
C PRO A 509 13.86 -10.46 -18.58
N ASP A 510 14.88 -10.15 -17.77
CA ASP A 510 14.69 -9.62 -16.43
C ASP A 510 14.20 -8.16 -16.48
N MET A 511 14.77 -7.35 -17.37
CA MET A 511 14.27 -5.99 -17.61
C MET A 511 12.85 -5.99 -18.18
N ALA A 512 12.48 -6.97 -19.00
CA ALA A 512 11.12 -7.13 -19.50
C ALA A 512 10.12 -7.46 -18.37
N ASP A 513 10.51 -8.31 -17.41
CA ASP A 513 9.70 -8.60 -16.23
C ASP A 513 9.54 -7.36 -15.34
N PHE A 514 10.62 -6.61 -15.11
CA PHE A 514 10.54 -5.37 -14.34
C PHE A 514 9.63 -4.33 -15.03
N ALA A 515 9.76 -4.15 -16.34
CA ALA A 515 8.88 -3.27 -17.11
C ALA A 515 7.41 -3.70 -17.03
N ARG A 516 7.13 -5.02 -17.09
CA ARG A 516 5.77 -5.55 -16.95
C ARG A 516 5.19 -5.19 -15.58
N PHE A 517 5.94 -5.40 -14.50
CA PHE A 517 5.52 -5.01 -13.15
C PHE A 517 5.29 -3.50 -13.04
N ALA A 518 6.26 -2.68 -13.44
CA ALA A 518 6.16 -1.22 -13.35
C ALA A 518 4.92 -0.68 -14.11
N ASN A 519 4.60 -1.24 -15.28
CA ASN A 519 3.44 -0.85 -16.07
C ASN A 519 2.08 -1.21 -15.45
N THR A 520 2.04 -2.04 -14.40
CA THR A 520 0.78 -2.33 -13.67
C THR A 520 0.47 -1.29 -12.59
N ILE A 521 1.43 -0.47 -12.22
CA ILE A 521 1.32 0.49 -11.11
C ILE A 521 0.46 1.67 -11.57
N ARG A 522 -0.68 1.87 -10.93
CA ARG A 522 -1.60 2.98 -11.20
C ARG A 522 -1.44 4.09 -10.16
N PHE A 523 -1.92 5.28 -10.51
CA PHE A 523 -2.14 6.33 -9.54
C PHE A 523 -3.37 6.00 -8.68
N PRO A 524 -3.36 6.35 -7.38
CA PRO A 524 -4.59 6.36 -6.58
C PRO A 524 -5.57 7.42 -7.13
N PRO A 525 -6.82 7.44 -6.65
CA PRO A 525 -7.74 8.54 -6.94
C PRO A 525 -7.13 9.89 -6.55
N ASN A 526 -7.44 10.95 -7.30
CA ASN A 526 -7.03 12.30 -6.89
C ASN A 526 -7.94 12.77 -5.74
N PRO A 527 -7.39 13.08 -4.56
CA PRO A 527 -8.19 13.42 -3.39
C PRO A 527 -8.88 14.79 -3.47
N ASN A 528 -8.44 15.65 -4.40
CA ASN A 528 -9.04 16.97 -4.59
C ASN A 528 -10.29 16.90 -5.48
N LEU A 529 -10.47 15.83 -6.26
CA LEU A 529 -11.67 15.67 -7.09
C LEU A 529 -12.89 15.35 -6.24
N HIS A 530 -14.06 15.85 -6.64
CA HIS A 530 -15.31 15.40 -6.05
C HIS A 530 -15.49 13.89 -6.26
N ARG A 531 -16.19 13.21 -5.34
CA ARG A 531 -16.48 11.77 -5.47
C ARG A 531 -17.22 11.42 -6.77
N ASP A 532 -17.94 12.38 -7.33
CA ASP A 532 -18.61 12.28 -8.62
C ASP A 532 -17.69 12.63 -9.82
N ARG A 533 -16.38 12.66 -9.62
CA ARG A 533 -15.36 12.96 -10.65
C ARG A 533 -15.50 14.33 -11.32
N SER A 534 -16.37 15.21 -10.82
CA SER A 534 -16.47 16.59 -11.30
C SER A 534 -15.39 17.47 -10.68
N LEU A 535 -15.07 18.56 -11.38
CA LEU A 535 -14.17 19.60 -10.87
C LEU A 535 -14.96 20.58 -9.98
N PRO A 536 -14.36 21.08 -8.89
CA PRO A 536 -14.91 22.21 -8.15
C PRO A 536 -15.08 23.44 -9.05
N ALA A 537 -16.25 24.07 -8.93
CA ALA A 537 -16.62 25.30 -9.65
C ALA A 537 -16.50 26.57 -8.78
N VAL A 538 -15.99 26.45 -7.55
CA VAL A 538 -15.79 27.57 -6.61
C VAL A 538 -14.40 27.49 -5.95
N PRO A 539 -13.79 28.63 -5.58
CA PRO A 539 -14.26 30.00 -5.82
C PRO A 539 -14.20 30.37 -7.31
N ALA A 540 -15.08 31.27 -7.76
CA ALA A 540 -15.07 31.81 -9.12
C ALA A 540 -14.88 33.33 -9.08
N PRO A 541 -14.08 33.94 -9.98
CA PRO A 541 -13.16 33.25 -10.90
C PRO A 541 -12.03 32.56 -10.11
N ASP A 542 -11.39 31.55 -10.71
CA ASP A 542 -10.26 30.77 -10.18
C ASP A 542 -10.57 29.36 -9.68
N SER A 543 -11.71 28.81 -10.05
CA SER A 543 -12.04 27.43 -9.74
C SER A 543 -11.19 26.44 -10.55
N ALA A 544 -11.17 25.17 -10.14
CA ALA A 544 -10.55 24.11 -10.95
C ALA A 544 -11.24 24.00 -12.33
N LEU A 545 -12.55 24.26 -12.40
CA LEU A 545 -13.28 24.32 -13.66
C LEU A 545 -12.84 25.50 -14.56
N ASP A 546 -12.67 26.70 -13.99
CA ASP A 546 -12.11 27.86 -14.73
C ASP A 546 -10.70 27.54 -15.25
N GLY A 547 -9.91 26.82 -14.46
CA GLY A 547 -8.58 26.36 -14.83
C GLY A 547 -8.57 25.36 -15.99
N LEU A 548 -9.53 24.42 -16.04
CA LEU A 548 -9.67 23.51 -17.18
C LEU A 548 -10.00 24.27 -18.48
N VAL A 549 -10.90 25.25 -18.39
CA VAL A 549 -11.23 26.11 -19.54
C VAL A 549 -9.98 26.84 -20.00
N PHE A 550 -9.28 27.54 -19.09
CA PHE A 550 -8.03 28.22 -19.40
C PHE A 550 -7.00 27.27 -20.03
N PHE A 551 -6.79 26.10 -19.45
CA PHE A 551 -5.82 25.10 -19.90
C PHE A 551 -6.07 24.62 -21.35
N THR A 552 -7.34 24.54 -21.75
CA THR A 552 -7.74 23.99 -23.05
C THR A 552 -7.99 25.05 -24.11
N THR A 553 -8.30 26.29 -23.73
CA THR A 553 -8.74 27.32 -24.69
C THR A 553 -7.83 28.54 -24.74
N GLU A 554 -7.09 28.87 -23.68
CA GLU A 554 -6.30 30.10 -23.65
C GLU A 554 -4.92 29.90 -24.31
N PRO A 555 -4.60 30.65 -25.37
CA PRO A 555 -3.28 30.62 -25.98
C PRO A 555 -2.25 31.33 -25.08
N PHE A 556 -1.10 30.71 -24.85
CA PHE A 556 0.01 31.31 -24.09
C PHE A 556 1.30 31.46 -24.90
N PHE A 557 1.45 30.70 -25.99
CA PHE A 557 2.62 30.76 -26.86
C PHE A 557 2.16 30.76 -28.33
N GLY A 558 2.02 31.95 -28.92
CA GLY A 558 1.42 32.08 -30.25
C GLY A 558 -0.04 31.59 -30.24
N THR A 559 -0.33 30.50 -30.95
CA THR A 559 -1.66 29.86 -30.97
C THR A 559 -1.75 28.63 -30.05
N ASP A 560 -0.65 28.25 -29.39
CA ASP A 560 -0.62 27.06 -28.54
C ASP A 560 -1.25 27.32 -27.18
N THR A 561 -2.04 26.35 -26.72
CA THR A 561 -2.65 26.30 -25.37
C THR A 561 -1.90 25.30 -24.50
N CYS A 562 -2.15 25.30 -23.18
CA CYS A 562 -1.49 24.34 -22.28
C CYS A 562 -1.71 22.89 -22.75
N SER A 563 -2.91 22.61 -23.25
CA SER A 563 -3.31 21.30 -23.79
C SER A 563 -2.62 20.91 -25.11
N SER A 564 -1.99 21.84 -25.85
CA SER A 564 -1.17 21.52 -27.03
C SER A 564 0.02 20.63 -26.65
N CYS A 565 0.66 20.95 -25.51
CA CYS A 565 1.76 20.17 -24.96
C CYS A 565 1.25 19.11 -23.97
N HIS A 566 0.45 19.51 -23.00
CA HIS A 566 -0.05 18.64 -21.94
C HIS A 566 -1.38 17.99 -22.31
N ARG A 567 -1.35 17.13 -23.33
CA ARG A 567 -2.55 16.49 -23.88
C ARG A 567 -3.29 15.63 -22.84
N LEU A 568 -4.60 15.80 -22.73
CA LEU A 568 -5.47 14.98 -21.88
C LEU A 568 -5.78 13.62 -22.54
N PRO A 569 -6.08 12.56 -21.76
CA PRO A 569 -6.18 12.54 -20.28
C PRO A 569 -4.84 12.35 -19.55
N THR A 570 -3.76 12.00 -20.25
CA THR A 570 -2.48 11.65 -19.62
C THR A 570 -1.71 12.84 -19.05
N GLY A 571 -2.01 14.05 -19.53
CA GLY A 571 -1.33 15.29 -19.16
C GLY A 571 0.01 15.49 -19.89
N THR A 572 0.24 14.78 -21.00
CA THR A 572 1.47 14.88 -21.79
C THR A 572 1.24 14.40 -23.23
N ASN A 573 1.88 15.07 -24.20
CA ASN A 573 1.99 14.62 -25.58
C ASN A 573 3.33 13.87 -25.86
N ARG A 574 4.21 13.75 -24.85
CA ARG A 574 5.49 13.03 -24.87
C ARG A 574 6.56 13.63 -25.79
N ALA A 575 6.33 14.84 -26.28
CA ALA A 575 7.26 15.51 -27.18
C ALA A 575 8.47 16.06 -26.42
N ILE A 576 9.63 16.04 -27.05
CA ILE A 576 10.82 16.77 -26.56
C ILE A 576 10.73 18.21 -27.05
N VAL A 577 10.63 19.15 -26.12
CA VAL A 577 10.61 20.58 -26.39
C VAL A 577 12.06 21.10 -26.43
N PRO A 578 12.47 21.80 -27.51
CA PRO A 578 13.82 22.33 -27.63
C PRO A 578 14.21 23.31 -26.51
N ALA A 579 15.46 23.23 -26.06
CA ALA A 579 16.05 24.15 -25.08
C ALA A 579 15.78 25.64 -25.40
N SER A 580 15.89 26.01 -26.68
CA SER A 580 15.64 27.38 -27.15
C SER A 580 14.20 27.85 -26.95
N THR A 581 13.23 26.93 -27.01
CA THR A 581 11.81 27.23 -26.78
C THR A 581 11.51 27.39 -25.29
N LEU A 582 12.14 26.54 -24.46
CA LEU A 582 12.01 26.59 -23.00
C LEU A 582 12.82 27.71 -22.36
N LEU A 583 13.77 28.29 -23.11
CA LEU A 583 14.79 29.21 -22.59
C LEU A 583 15.61 28.59 -21.45
N GLU A 584 15.88 27.28 -21.62
CA GLU A 584 16.66 26.45 -20.71
C GLU A 584 18.00 26.07 -21.34
N ALA A 585 18.93 25.57 -20.52
CA ALA A 585 20.23 25.12 -21.00
C ALA A 585 20.16 23.80 -21.80
N GLN A 586 19.09 23.02 -21.62
CA GLN A 586 18.88 21.74 -22.28
C GLN A 586 17.40 21.57 -22.68
N SER A 587 17.14 20.64 -23.60
CA SER A 587 15.78 20.26 -23.99
C SER A 587 15.15 19.36 -22.93
N PHE A 588 13.82 19.38 -22.83
CA PHE A 588 13.07 18.55 -21.90
C PHE A 588 11.87 17.90 -22.57
N GLU A 589 11.48 16.71 -22.09
CA GLU A 589 10.20 16.12 -22.47
C GLU A 589 9.07 16.91 -21.79
N VAL A 590 7.92 17.03 -22.45
CA VAL A 590 6.69 17.46 -21.80
C VAL A 590 6.32 16.43 -20.71
N PRO A 591 6.43 16.76 -19.41
CA PRO A 591 6.18 15.80 -18.34
C PRO A 591 4.69 15.49 -18.22
N GLY A 592 4.37 14.28 -17.75
CA GLY A 592 3.02 13.94 -17.32
C GLY A 592 2.61 14.77 -16.08
N LEU A 593 1.41 15.34 -16.12
CA LEU A 593 0.88 16.19 -15.05
C LEU A 593 0.09 15.44 -13.97
N ARG A 594 -0.22 14.15 -14.17
CA ARG A 594 -0.92 13.36 -13.16
C ARG A 594 -0.07 13.18 -11.90
N GLY A 595 -0.73 13.23 -10.74
CA GLY A 595 -0.09 13.18 -9.43
C GLY A 595 0.66 14.47 -9.03
N ILE A 596 0.57 15.56 -9.80
CA ILE A 596 1.27 16.81 -9.46
C ILE A 596 0.83 17.41 -8.11
N TYR A 597 -0.38 17.07 -7.64
CA TYR A 597 -0.87 17.49 -6.33
C TYR A 597 0.04 17.03 -5.18
N GLY A 598 0.67 15.85 -5.30
CA GLY A 598 1.59 15.31 -4.31
C GLY A 598 2.97 15.97 -4.30
N ARG A 599 3.23 16.93 -5.21
CA ARG A 599 4.51 17.64 -5.32
C ARG A 599 4.50 19.05 -4.74
N LEU A 600 3.36 19.57 -4.28
CA LEU A 600 3.31 20.91 -3.71
C LEU A 600 3.71 20.92 -2.23
N PRO A 601 4.77 21.69 -1.86
CA PRO A 601 5.10 21.89 -0.45
C PRO A 601 3.96 22.64 0.26
N ALA A 602 3.67 22.27 1.49
CA ALA A 602 2.79 23.06 2.33
C ALA A 602 3.48 24.39 2.67
N SER A 603 2.73 25.49 2.67
CA SER A 603 3.21 26.80 3.10
C SER A 603 2.75 27.10 4.52
N GLY A 604 3.70 27.43 5.39
CA GLY A 604 3.49 27.78 6.78
C GLY A 604 3.68 29.27 7.05
N PRO A 605 3.59 29.68 8.33
CA PRO A 605 3.84 31.06 8.74
C PRO A 605 5.20 31.57 8.23
N ASN A 606 5.26 32.85 7.87
CA ASN A 606 6.47 33.51 7.35
C ASN A 606 7.06 32.88 6.08
N GLY A 607 6.26 32.13 5.31
CA GLY A 607 6.71 31.50 4.06
C GLY A 607 7.57 30.24 4.27
N ALA A 608 7.53 29.66 5.49
CA ALA A 608 8.13 28.37 5.76
C ALA A 608 7.50 27.27 4.88
N ARG A 609 8.26 26.24 4.54
CA ARG A 609 7.81 25.14 3.69
C ARG A 609 8.11 23.80 4.31
N THR A 610 7.31 22.80 3.95
CA THR A 610 7.54 21.39 4.33
C THR A 610 8.55 20.69 3.42
N SER A 611 8.80 21.20 2.21
CA SER A 611 9.85 20.71 1.30
C SER A 611 10.66 21.87 0.72
N GLY A 612 11.95 21.60 0.49
CA GLY A 612 12.85 22.53 -0.18
C GLY A 612 12.78 22.48 -1.71
N PHE A 613 11.94 21.61 -2.28
CA PHE A 613 11.74 21.45 -3.72
C PHE A 613 10.25 21.61 -4.07
N GLY A 614 9.96 22.28 -5.19
CA GLY A 614 8.60 22.44 -5.72
C GLY A 614 8.38 21.73 -7.06
N VAL A 615 7.83 22.40 -8.07
CA VAL A 615 7.19 21.75 -9.24
C VAL A 615 8.00 21.74 -10.54
N SER A 616 9.01 22.59 -10.70
CA SER A 616 9.88 22.56 -11.89
C SER A 616 10.73 21.28 -11.92
N HIS A 617 11.34 20.94 -13.06
CA HIS A 617 12.13 19.71 -13.18
C HIS A 617 13.24 19.59 -12.13
N ASP A 618 13.82 20.72 -11.70
CA ASP A 618 14.88 20.82 -10.68
C ASP A 618 14.35 21.12 -9.27
N GLY A 619 13.04 21.37 -9.15
CA GLY A 619 12.38 21.77 -7.90
C GLY A 619 12.58 23.22 -7.48
N SER A 620 13.17 24.08 -8.32
CA SER A 620 13.44 25.49 -7.96
C SER A 620 12.20 26.38 -7.88
N ARG A 621 11.10 26.01 -8.54
CA ARG A 621 9.84 26.77 -8.52
C ARG A 621 8.91 26.24 -7.44
N LYS A 622 8.48 27.12 -6.53
CA LYS A 622 7.76 26.72 -5.30
C LYS A 622 6.40 26.07 -5.57
N ASP A 623 5.72 26.55 -6.60
CA ASP A 623 4.39 26.13 -7.01
C ASP A 623 4.17 26.48 -8.48
N VAL A 624 2.97 26.17 -8.98
CA VAL A 624 2.59 26.40 -10.37
C VAL A 624 2.49 27.89 -10.68
N VAL A 625 2.11 28.73 -9.70
CA VAL A 625 2.05 30.19 -9.87
C VAL A 625 3.44 30.78 -10.11
N ASP A 626 4.43 30.47 -9.26
CA ASP A 626 5.82 30.93 -9.43
C ASP A 626 6.47 30.41 -10.72
N LEU A 627 6.10 29.21 -11.17
CA LEU A 627 6.52 28.68 -12.47
C LEU A 627 5.99 29.54 -13.63
N HIS A 628 4.71 29.94 -13.58
CA HIS A 628 4.04 30.64 -14.69
C HIS A 628 4.27 32.15 -14.73
N GLU A 629 4.64 32.78 -13.61
CA GLU A 629 4.98 34.21 -13.57
C GLU A 629 6.33 34.52 -14.25
N ARG A 630 7.12 33.48 -14.55
CA ARG A 630 8.45 33.58 -15.13
C ARG A 630 8.44 33.22 -16.62
N THR A 631 9.50 33.65 -17.29
CA THR A 631 9.79 33.29 -18.67
C THR A 631 9.91 31.75 -18.81
N PRO A 632 9.32 31.11 -19.83
CA PRO A 632 8.66 31.69 -21.02
C PRO A 632 7.15 31.99 -20.91
N PHE A 633 6.49 31.71 -19.77
CA PHE A 633 5.03 31.68 -19.69
C PHE A 633 4.36 33.04 -19.42
N HIS A 634 4.83 33.83 -18.45
CA HIS A 634 4.28 35.16 -18.07
C HIS A 634 2.73 35.25 -17.99
N LEU A 635 2.08 34.28 -17.31
CA LEU A 635 0.61 34.13 -17.26
C LEU A 635 -0.05 34.76 -16.01
N TYR A 636 0.09 36.08 -15.84
CA TYR A 636 -0.28 36.76 -14.59
C TYR A 636 -1.75 36.61 -14.15
N ASP A 637 -2.72 36.48 -15.07
CA ASP A 637 -4.16 36.37 -14.76
C ASP A 637 -4.72 34.93 -14.78
N GLY A 638 -3.92 33.95 -15.22
CA GLY A 638 -4.32 32.54 -15.40
C GLY A 638 -3.67 31.57 -14.42
N SER A 639 -2.67 32.02 -13.65
CA SER A 639 -1.80 31.13 -12.89
C SER A 639 -2.51 30.40 -11.74
N LEU A 640 -3.36 31.11 -10.98
CA LEU A 640 -4.07 30.52 -9.83
C LEU A 640 -5.11 29.49 -10.28
N LYS A 641 -5.93 29.82 -11.28
CA LYS A 641 -6.92 28.89 -11.84
C LYS A 641 -6.25 27.66 -12.46
N LEU A 642 -5.13 27.83 -13.16
CA LEU A 642 -4.33 26.71 -13.66
C LEU A 642 -3.82 25.83 -12.52
N GLN A 643 -3.24 26.41 -11.47
CA GLN A 643 -2.82 25.64 -10.30
C GLN A 643 -3.98 24.85 -9.70
N ASN A 644 -5.12 25.49 -9.50
CA ASN A 644 -6.31 24.84 -8.97
C ASN A 644 -6.77 23.69 -9.86
N TYR A 645 -6.78 23.84 -11.19
CA TYR A 645 -7.07 22.72 -12.09
C TYR A 645 -6.03 21.59 -11.99
N LEU A 646 -4.74 21.90 -12.01
CA LEU A 646 -3.67 20.89 -11.98
C LEU A 646 -3.69 20.07 -10.69
N LEU A 647 -4.04 20.68 -9.56
CA LEU A 647 -4.26 19.97 -8.30
C LEU A 647 -5.41 18.96 -8.36
N HIS A 648 -6.37 19.17 -9.26
CA HIS A 648 -7.56 18.32 -9.47
C HIS A 648 -7.45 17.48 -10.75
N LEU A 649 -6.30 17.44 -11.41
CA LEU A 649 -6.15 16.67 -12.64
C LEU A 649 -6.45 15.19 -12.37
N ASP A 650 -7.35 14.64 -13.17
CA ASP A 650 -7.77 13.24 -13.08
C ASP A 650 -6.58 12.31 -13.25
N THR A 651 -6.39 11.40 -12.28
CA THR A 651 -5.29 10.44 -12.26
C THR A 651 -5.54 9.22 -13.14
N GLY A 652 -6.76 9.06 -13.67
CA GLY A 652 -7.22 7.88 -14.39
C GLY A 652 -7.93 6.86 -13.49
N THR A 653 -7.82 7.02 -12.17
CA THR A 653 -8.53 6.24 -11.16
C THR A 653 -9.64 7.10 -10.56
N ALA A 654 -10.89 6.64 -10.63
CA ALA A 654 -12.03 7.45 -10.22
C ALA A 654 -12.04 7.66 -8.70
N PRO A 655 -12.47 8.84 -8.20
CA PRO A 655 -12.61 9.16 -6.77
C PRO A 655 -13.50 8.21 -5.94
N VAL A 656 -14.34 7.40 -6.59
CA VAL A 656 -15.14 6.37 -5.91
C VAL A 656 -14.40 5.04 -5.68
N VAL A 657 -13.26 4.81 -6.32
CA VAL A 657 -12.46 3.61 -6.08
C VAL A 657 -11.89 3.70 -4.66
N GLY A 658 -12.07 2.64 -3.86
CA GLY A 658 -11.74 2.62 -2.44
C GLY A 658 -12.80 3.25 -1.53
N TRP A 659 -13.67 4.13 -2.04
CA TRP A 659 -14.65 4.82 -1.20
C TRP A 659 -15.61 3.83 -0.52
N THR A 660 -15.49 3.69 0.79
CA THR A 660 -16.04 2.57 1.56
C THR A 660 -17.06 3.02 2.59
N HIS A 661 -18.19 2.30 2.67
CA HIS A 661 -19.21 2.49 3.69
C HIS A 661 -19.62 1.16 4.34
N GLY A 662 -19.66 1.14 5.67
CA GLY A 662 -20.33 0.06 6.41
C GLY A 662 -21.83 0.29 6.43
N VAL A 663 -22.62 -0.73 6.09
CA VAL A 663 -24.09 -0.68 6.07
C VAL A 663 -24.65 -1.81 6.92
N ASP A 664 -25.47 -1.45 7.90
CA ASP A 664 -26.13 -2.38 8.80
C ASP A 664 -27.52 -1.88 9.20
N ARG A 665 -28.18 -2.60 10.12
CA ARG A 665 -29.51 -2.25 10.61
C ARG A 665 -29.60 -0.84 11.20
N SER A 666 -28.54 -0.36 11.84
CA SER A 666 -28.53 0.92 12.55
C SER A 666 -28.48 2.13 11.61
N ASN A 667 -27.85 1.99 10.44
CA ASN A 667 -27.61 3.11 9.53
C ASN A 667 -28.21 2.94 8.12
N HIS A 668 -28.82 1.79 7.77
CA HIS A 668 -29.36 1.55 6.42
C HIS A 668 -30.39 2.60 5.93
N ALA A 669 -31.02 3.34 6.85
CA ALA A 669 -32.00 4.37 6.54
C ALA A 669 -31.41 5.80 6.54
N ASP A 670 -30.09 5.95 6.69
CA ASP A 670 -29.40 7.25 6.65
C ASP A 670 -29.47 7.86 5.23
N PRO A 671 -30.03 9.07 5.06
CA PRO A 671 -30.08 9.73 3.76
C PRO A 671 -28.71 9.97 3.11
N ALA A 672 -27.67 10.22 3.90
CA ALA A 672 -26.31 10.45 3.39
C ALA A 672 -25.75 9.16 2.79
N LEU A 673 -25.92 8.04 3.49
CA LEU A 673 -25.53 6.72 3.00
C LEU A 673 -26.33 6.31 1.76
N ALA A 674 -27.63 6.60 1.74
CA ALA A 674 -28.46 6.33 0.57
C ALA A 674 -27.99 7.10 -0.67
N ALA A 675 -27.57 8.35 -0.49
CA ALA A 675 -26.99 9.18 -1.55
C ALA A 675 -25.62 8.67 -2.01
N ALA A 676 -24.77 8.24 -1.07
CA ALA A 676 -23.47 7.64 -1.37
C ALA A 676 -23.60 6.35 -2.18
N TRP A 677 -24.48 5.45 -1.76
CA TRP A 677 -24.80 4.22 -2.50
C TRP A 677 -25.30 4.55 -3.91
N ASN A 678 -26.23 5.51 -4.06
CA ASN A 678 -26.71 5.93 -5.38
C ASN A 678 -25.58 6.52 -6.27
N LEU A 679 -24.65 7.27 -5.68
CA LEU A 679 -23.48 7.78 -6.40
C LEU A 679 -22.60 6.62 -6.88
N LEU A 680 -22.30 5.64 -6.03
CA LEU A 680 -21.54 4.44 -6.39
C LEU A 680 -22.21 3.67 -7.55
N GLU A 681 -23.52 3.44 -7.48
CA GLU A 681 -24.27 2.77 -8.56
C GLU A 681 -24.19 3.55 -9.88
N THR A 682 -24.31 4.89 -9.80
CA THR A 682 -24.19 5.79 -10.96
C THR A 682 -22.80 5.72 -11.58
N ARG A 683 -21.74 5.70 -10.76
CA ARG A 683 -20.35 5.67 -11.22
C ARG A 683 -19.97 4.30 -11.80
N ALA A 684 -20.48 3.22 -11.20
CA ALA A 684 -20.34 1.88 -11.76
C ALA A 684 -21.04 1.75 -13.13
N ALA A 685 -22.20 2.38 -13.32
CA ALA A 685 -22.88 2.42 -14.62
C ALA A 685 -22.09 3.16 -15.71
N LEU A 686 -21.19 4.08 -15.33
CA LEU A 686 -20.26 4.76 -16.23
C LEU A 686 -18.96 3.98 -16.48
N GLY A 687 -18.78 2.81 -15.83
CA GLY A 687 -17.56 2.01 -15.92
C GLY A 687 -16.37 2.60 -15.15
N GLU A 688 -16.62 3.50 -14.20
CA GLU A 688 -15.58 4.19 -13.42
C GLU A 688 -15.07 3.38 -12.22
N CYS A 689 -15.86 2.39 -11.79
CA CYS A 689 -15.51 1.40 -10.77
C CYS A 689 -16.36 0.14 -10.97
N ASP A 690 -15.92 -0.98 -10.41
CA ASP A 690 -16.82 -2.11 -10.15
C ASP A 690 -17.39 -1.97 -8.75
N LEU A 691 -18.70 -1.79 -8.63
CA LEU A 691 -19.34 -1.63 -7.32
C LEU A 691 -19.53 -3.00 -6.66
N VAL A 692 -18.93 -3.16 -5.50
CA VAL A 692 -18.91 -4.40 -4.73
C VAL A 692 -19.44 -4.19 -3.32
N ALA A 693 -19.99 -5.23 -2.74
CA ALA A 693 -20.28 -5.30 -1.32
C ALA A 693 -19.86 -6.65 -0.76
N ARG A 694 -19.25 -6.66 0.42
CA ARG A 694 -18.90 -7.90 1.14
C ARG A 694 -19.37 -7.83 2.57
N GLY A 695 -19.69 -8.95 3.20
CA GLY A 695 -20.10 -8.97 4.59
C GLY A 695 -20.75 -10.28 5.02
N VAL A 696 -21.84 -10.20 5.77
CA VAL A 696 -22.48 -11.37 6.39
C VAL A 696 -23.99 -11.35 6.16
N LEU A 697 -24.54 -12.46 5.67
CA LEU A 697 -25.97 -12.73 5.53
C LEU A 697 -26.36 -13.94 6.39
N ASP A 698 -27.25 -13.74 7.36
CA ASP A 698 -27.71 -14.78 8.30
C ASP A 698 -26.59 -15.50 9.06
N GLY A 699 -25.48 -14.79 9.31
CA GLY A 699 -24.30 -15.33 10.00
C GLY A 699 -23.26 -15.95 9.07
N GLU A 700 -23.55 -16.09 7.78
CA GLU A 700 -22.61 -16.63 6.79
C GLU A 700 -22.00 -15.51 5.94
N PRO A 701 -20.70 -15.56 5.60
CA PRO A 701 -20.10 -14.56 4.73
C PRO A 701 -20.80 -14.50 3.37
N ILE A 702 -20.82 -13.31 2.74
CA ILE A 702 -21.43 -13.08 1.43
C ILE A 702 -20.63 -12.05 0.64
N GLY A 703 -20.44 -12.33 -0.65
CA GLY A 703 -19.93 -11.43 -1.65
C GLY A 703 -21.01 -11.01 -2.65
N LEU A 704 -21.03 -9.72 -3.02
CA LEU A 704 -22.03 -9.11 -3.89
C LEU A 704 -21.36 -8.22 -4.94
N LEU A 705 -21.69 -8.46 -6.21
CA LEU A 705 -21.25 -7.63 -7.34
C LEU A 705 -22.46 -6.96 -8.00
N PHE A 706 -22.44 -5.63 -8.09
CA PHE A 706 -23.48 -4.88 -8.77
C PHE A 706 -23.39 -5.03 -10.29
N ALA A 707 -24.53 -5.29 -10.93
CA ALA A 707 -24.66 -5.35 -12.38
C ALA A 707 -25.45 -4.13 -12.90
N PRO A 708 -24.78 -3.08 -13.39
CA PRO A 708 -25.44 -1.83 -13.77
C PRO A 708 -26.51 -1.99 -14.85
N ALA A 709 -26.32 -2.91 -15.79
CA ALA A 709 -27.24 -3.16 -16.89
C ALA A 709 -28.64 -3.63 -16.42
N THR A 710 -28.73 -4.26 -15.25
CA THR A 710 -29.99 -4.78 -14.70
C THR A 710 -30.40 -4.10 -13.40
N GLY A 711 -29.51 -3.33 -12.76
CA GLY A 711 -29.74 -2.75 -11.44
C GLY A 711 -29.87 -3.81 -10.34
N THR A 712 -29.21 -4.97 -10.52
CA THR A 712 -29.27 -6.09 -9.57
C THR A 712 -27.88 -6.51 -9.10
N TRP A 713 -27.83 -7.22 -7.99
CA TRP A 713 -26.62 -7.68 -7.32
C TRP A 713 -26.49 -9.20 -7.49
N ARG A 714 -25.39 -9.64 -8.09
CA ARG A 714 -25.01 -11.05 -8.19
C ARG A 714 -24.32 -11.49 -6.90
N ARG A 715 -24.61 -12.71 -6.45
CA ARG A 715 -24.00 -13.32 -5.26
C ARG A 715 -22.85 -14.24 -5.64
N ASP A 716 -21.96 -14.47 -4.69
CA ASP A 716 -20.81 -15.39 -4.71
C ASP A 716 -21.22 -16.88 -4.66
N VAL A 717 -22.42 -17.23 -5.14
CA VAL A 717 -22.95 -18.60 -5.14
C VAL A 717 -23.55 -18.90 -6.50
N ALA A 718 -23.17 -20.02 -7.12
CA ALA A 718 -23.63 -20.41 -8.44
C ALA A 718 -25.15 -20.60 -8.44
N ASN A 719 -25.81 -20.08 -9.48
CA ASN A 719 -27.27 -20.14 -9.68
C ASN A 719 -28.10 -19.46 -8.59
N ALA A 720 -27.49 -18.71 -7.67
CA ALA A 720 -28.22 -17.87 -6.75
C ALA A 720 -29.03 -16.80 -7.51
N PRO A 721 -30.30 -16.54 -7.13
CA PRO A 721 -31.03 -15.39 -7.68
C PRO A 721 -30.28 -14.09 -7.36
N THR A 722 -30.28 -13.16 -8.32
CA THR A 722 -29.79 -11.80 -8.10
C THR A 722 -30.75 -11.05 -7.18
N SER A 723 -30.23 -10.05 -6.46
CA SER A 723 -31.00 -9.23 -5.54
C SER A 723 -31.13 -7.80 -6.04
N THR A 724 -32.29 -7.16 -5.90
CA THR A 724 -32.42 -5.71 -6.07
C THR A 724 -31.94 -4.99 -4.81
N ARG A 725 -31.59 -3.71 -4.92
CA ARG A 725 -31.25 -2.88 -3.75
C ARG A 725 -32.35 -2.90 -2.68
N ALA A 726 -33.62 -2.78 -3.07
CA ALA A 726 -34.74 -2.84 -2.13
C ALA A 726 -34.82 -4.17 -1.35
N GLN A 727 -34.44 -5.29 -1.99
CA GLN A 727 -34.36 -6.59 -1.31
C GLN A 727 -33.21 -6.62 -0.30
N LEU A 728 -32.04 -6.08 -0.65
CA LEU A 728 -30.91 -5.95 0.27
C LEU A 728 -31.26 -5.04 1.47
N GLU A 729 -31.89 -3.89 1.23
CA GLU A 729 -32.37 -2.97 2.26
C GLU A 729 -33.38 -3.64 3.21
N THR A 730 -34.24 -4.53 2.69
CA THR A 730 -35.15 -5.32 3.53
C THR A 730 -34.37 -6.28 4.46
N LEU A 731 -33.29 -6.90 3.97
CA LEU A 731 -32.44 -7.78 4.77
C LEU A 731 -31.64 -6.99 5.82
N LEU A 732 -31.15 -5.80 5.46
CA LEU A 732 -30.47 -4.86 6.37
C LEU A 732 -31.42 -4.42 7.50
N ALA A 733 -32.64 -4.00 7.16
CA ALA A 733 -33.66 -3.59 8.12
C ALA A 733 -34.03 -4.72 9.10
N ALA A 734 -34.06 -5.96 8.61
CA ALA A 734 -34.29 -7.15 9.43
C ALA A 734 -33.08 -7.51 10.32
N GLY A 735 -31.92 -6.90 10.12
CA GLY A 735 -30.66 -7.25 10.78
C GLY A 735 -30.07 -8.59 10.32
N ARG A 736 -30.52 -9.08 9.16
CA ARG A 736 -30.04 -10.33 8.56
C ARG A 736 -28.81 -10.11 7.69
N LEU A 737 -28.64 -8.92 7.13
CA LEU A 737 -27.51 -8.52 6.32
C LEU A 737 -26.68 -7.45 7.06
N ARG A 738 -25.36 -7.53 6.91
CA ARG A 738 -24.40 -6.46 7.19
C ARG A 738 -23.38 -6.47 6.07
N ILE A 739 -23.06 -5.33 5.48
CA ILE A 739 -22.11 -5.25 4.36
C ILE A 739 -21.17 -4.05 4.49
N THR A 740 -20.01 -4.18 3.88
CA THR A 740 -19.10 -3.09 3.53
C THR A 740 -19.21 -2.89 2.03
N LEU A 741 -19.71 -1.73 1.62
CA LEU A 741 -19.97 -1.32 0.23
C LEU A 741 -18.83 -0.42 -0.25
N PHE A 742 -18.24 -0.70 -1.43
CA PHE A 742 -17.18 0.14 -1.99
C PHE A 742 -17.01 -0.01 -3.50
N GLY A 743 -16.34 0.96 -4.13
CA GLY A 743 -15.89 0.84 -5.52
C GLY A 743 -14.55 0.12 -5.63
N ALA A 744 -14.50 -1.02 -6.30
CA ALA A 744 -13.26 -1.66 -6.74
C ALA A 744 -12.76 -1.04 -8.05
N LEU A 745 -11.51 -1.32 -8.42
CA LEU A 745 -10.99 -0.95 -9.73
C LEU A 745 -11.86 -1.54 -10.85
N PRO A 746 -12.10 -0.81 -11.97
CA PRO A 746 -12.81 -1.35 -13.11
C PRO A 746 -12.18 -2.65 -13.63
N GLY A 747 -12.97 -3.73 -13.73
CA GLY A 747 -12.53 -5.05 -14.16
C GLY A 747 -12.17 -6.02 -13.02
N ASP A 748 -12.00 -5.52 -11.79
CA ASP A 748 -11.60 -6.33 -10.62
C ASP A 748 -12.80 -6.85 -9.81
N GLY A 749 -14.02 -6.42 -10.09
CA GLY A 749 -15.20 -6.72 -9.27
C GLY A 749 -15.53 -8.21 -9.14
N LEU A 750 -15.26 -9.00 -10.18
CA LEU A 750 -15.41 -10.47 -10.08
C LEU A 750 -14.48 -11.03 -9.02
N ARG A 751 -13.19 -10.67 -9.10
CA ARG A 751 -12.15 -11.11 -8.18
C ARG A 751 -12.45 -10.65 -6.76
N VAL A 752 -12.77 -9.37 -6.60
CA VAL A 752 -12.93 -8.78 -5.28
C VAL A 752 -14.19 -9.27 -4.56
N ALA A 753 -15.26 -9.61 -5.30
CA ALA A 753 -16.56 -9.86 -4.68
C ALA A 753 -17.08 -11.29 -4.81
N LEU A 754 -16.57 -12.13 -5.71
CA LEU A 754 -17.26 -13.39 -6.04
C LEU A 754 -16.34 -14.59 -6.20
N ASP A 755 -15.10 -14.39 -6.65
CA ASP A 755 -14.16 -15.46 -7.02
C ASP A 755 -12.74 -14.94 -6.79
N GLU A 756 -12.27 -15.00 -5.55
CA GLU A 756 -11.06 -14.30 -5.09
C GLU A 756 -9.78 -14.74 -5.81
N ASP A 757 -9.71 -16.01 -6.21
CA ASP A 757 -8.54 -16.59 -6.87
C ASP A 757 -8.72 -16.85 -8.37
N LEU A 758 -9.91 -16.54 -8.90
CA LEU A 758 -10.26 -16.64 -10.31
C LEU A 758 -10.12 -18.07 -10.86
N ASP A 759 -10.35 -19.08 -10.02
CA ASP A 759 -10.34 -20.49 -10.41
C ASP A 759 -11.62 -20.92 -11.17
N GLY A 760 -12.63 -20.04 -11.21
CA GLY A 760 -13.91 -20.24 -11.87
C GLY A 760 -14.99 -20.80 -10.95
N VAL A 761 -14.72 -20.99 -9.66
CA VAL A 761 -15.66 -21.44 -8.67
C VAL A 761 -15.86 -20.37 -7.60
N LEU A 762 -17.10 -19.92 -7.43
CA LEU A 762 -17.38 -18.77 -6.58
C LEU A 762 -17.11 -19.05 -5.09
N ASP A 763 -16.71 -18.01 -4.35
CA ASP A 763 -16.27 -18.10 -2.96
C ASP A 763 -17.32 -18.74 -2.05
N GLY A 764 -18.59 -18.40 -2.22
CA GLY A 764 -19.70 -18.97 -1.47
C GLY A 764 -19.96 -20.45 -1.78
N ASP A 765 -19.62 -20.93 -2.98
CA ASP A 765 -19.64 -22.36 -3.32
C ASP A 765 -18.40 -23.11 -2.78
N ALA A 766 -17.32 -22.37 -2.49
CA ALA A 766 -16.08 -22.89 -1.92
C ALA A 766 -16.14 -23.07 -0.40
N ARG A 767 -16.96 -22.25 0.27
CA ARG A 767 -17.09 -22.27 1.73
C ARG A 767 -17.65 -23.59 2.27
N ALA A 768 -17.19 -23.93 3.46
CA ALA A 768 -17.79 -24.99 4.25
C ALA A 768 -19.26 -24.65 4.53
N THR A 769 -20.17 -25.59 4.26
CA THR A 769 -21.60 -25.38 4.48
C THR A 769 -22.01 -25.89 5.86
N THR A 770 -22.68 -25.05 6.63
CA THR A 770 -23.30 -25.43 7.90
C THR A 770 -24.47 -26.40 7.69
N LEU A 771 -24.55 -27.47 8.49
CA LEU A 771 -25.62 -28.47 8.51
C LEU A 771 -26.26 -28.54 9.91
N GLY A 772 -27.59 -28.48 9.93
CA GLY A 772 -28.38 -28.55 11.16
C GLY A 772 -28.17 -27.36 12.09
N ALA A 773 -28.66 -27.49 13.32
CA ALA A 773 -28.43 -26.53 14.38
C ALA A 773 -27.55 -27.15 15.46
N GLY A 774 -26.75 -26.31 16.13
CA GLY A 774 -26.09 -26.70 17.36
C GLY A 774 -27.09 -26.96 18.50
N THR A 775 -26.58 -27.44 19.62
CA THR A 775 -27.38 -27.66 20.82
C THR A 775 -27.98 -26.35 21.30
N ALA A 776 -29.31 -26.28 21.39
CA ALA A 776 -30.02 -25.09 21.85
C ALA A 776 -29.50 -24.62 23.22
N GLY A 777 -29.24 -23.31 23.34
CA GLY A 777 -28.68 -22.69 24.55
C GLY A 777 -27.16 -22.76 24.66
N CYS A 778 -26.47 -23.48 23.78
CA CYS A 778 -25.02 -23.47 23.67
C CYS A 778 -24.55 -22.50 22.57
N SER A 779 -23.47 -21.77 22.83
CA SER A 779 -22.79 -20.88 21.87
C SER A 779 -21.73 -21.61 21.03
N LEU A 780 -21.76 -22.94 21.00
CA LEU A 780 -20.76 -23.76 20.32
C LEU A 780 -20.86 -23.60 18.80
N ALA A 781 -19.74 -23.29 18.17
CA ALA A 781 -19.63 -23.21 16.72
C ALA A 781 -18.40 -23.97 16.22
N LEU A 782 -18.49 -24.49 14.99
CA LEU A 782 -17.37 -25.09 14.27
C LEU A 782 -17.26 -24.38 12.90
N ARG A 783 -16.05 -23.97 12.54
CA ARG A 783 -15.72 -23.34 11.25
C ARG A 783 -14.39 -23.89 10.71
N THR A 784 -14.06 -23.55 9.47
CA THR A 784 -12.70 -23.77 8.92
C THR A 784 -11.89 -22.48 9.06
N ASN A 785 -10.57 -22.59 9.17
CA ASN A 785 -9.69 -21.41 9.20
C ASN A 785 -9.46 -20.78 7.81
N ARG A 786 -9.62 -21.57 6.75
CA ARG A 786 -9.49 -21.19 5.33
C ARG A 786 -10.25 -22.18 4.45
N GLU A 787 -10.18 -21.99 3.14
CA GLU A 787 -10.70 -22.94 2.17
C GLU A 787 -9.91 -24.27 2.17
N ALA A 788 -10.60 -25.39 1.95
CA ALA A 788 -10.02 -26.73 1.99
C ALA A 788 -9.38 -27.12 0.64
N ARG A 789 -8.15 -26.64 0.40
CA ARG A 789 -7.40 -26.90 -0.85
C ARG A 789 -6.51 -28.13 -0.75
N LEU A 790 -6.42 -28.91 -1.83
CA LEU A 790 -5.51 -30.05 -1.94
C LEU A 790 -4.07 -29.60 -1.76
N GLY A 791 -3.35 -30.31 -0.88
CA GLY A 791 -1.96 -29.99 -0.55
C GLY A 791 -1.79 -28.90 0.49
N ASP A 792 -2.86 -28.41 1.11
CA ASP A 792 -2.78 -27.44 2.22
C ASP A 792 -2.38 -28.13 3.53
N PRO A 793 -1.14 -27.92 4.02
CA PRO A 793 -0.68 -28.52 5.28
C PRO A 793 -1.27 -27.84 6.52
N ASP A 794 -1.84 -26.64 6.37
CA ASP A 794 -2.25 -25.75 7.46
C ASP A 794 -3.78 -25.63 7.59
N PHE A 795 -4.54 -26.37 6.79
CA PHE A 795 -5.99 -26.42 6.91
C PHE A 795 -6.40 -26.96 8.29
N ALA A 796 -7.34 -26.28 8.95
CA ALA A 796 -7.77 -26.61 10.29
C ALA A 796 -9.25 -26.33 10.54
N LEU A 797 -9.81 -27.10 11.48
CA LEU A 797 -11.13 -26.88 12.06
C LEU A 797 -10.99 -26.06 13.33
N VAL A 798 -11.74 -24.97 13.42
CA VAL A 798 -11.75 -24.05 14.55
C VAL A 798 -13.09 -24.22 15.29
N ALA A 799 -13.05 -24.80 16.49
CA ALA A 799 -14.21 -24.86 17.38
C ALA A 799 -14.18 -23.65 18.33
N SER A 800 -15.29 -22.96 18.51
CA SER A 800 -15.40 -21.77 19.36
C SER A 800 -16.64 -21.80 20.24
N GLY A 801 -16.65 -20.96 21.28
CA GLY A 801 -17.79 -20.79 22.18
C GLY A 801 -17.97 -21.92 23.20
N ALA A 802 -16.95 -22.75 23.40
CA ALA A 802 -16.91 -23.73 24.48
C ALA A 802 -16.63 -23.05 25.83
N PRO A 803 -17.00 -23.67 26.97
CA PRO A 803 -16.52 -23.18 28.26
C PRO A 803 -14.99 -23.19 28.29
N ALA A 804 -14.41 -22.21 28.97
CA ALA A 804 -12.96 -22.11 29.10
C ALA A 804 -12.36 -23.42 29.65
N ALA A 805 -11.28 -23.90 29.04
CA ALA A 805 -10.61 -25.16 29.37
C ALA A 805 -11.48 -26.44 29.24
N ALA A 806 -12.66 -26.37 28.62
CA ALA A 806 -13.52 -27.54 28.44
C ALA A 806 -12.86 -28.59 27.53
N ARG A 807 -12.96 -29.86 27.92
CA ARG A 807 -12.60 -30.98 27.05
C ARG A 807 -13.75 -31.29 26.09
N GLY A 808 -13.40 -31.71 24.90
CA GLY A 808 -14.35 -32.09 23.87
C GLY A 808 -13.73 -33.01 22.83
N VAL A 809 -14.49 -33.24 21.77
CA VAL A 809 -14.06 -33.99 20.59
C VAL A 809 -14.51 -33.27 19.33
N VAL A 810 -13.75 -33.45 18.26
CA VAL A 810 -14.15 -33.14 16.89
C VAL A 810 -14.29 -34.45 16.13
N LEU A 811 -15.46 -34.66 15.54
CA LEU A 811 -15.84 -35.82 14.74
C LEU A 811 -15.59 -35.49 13.26
N LEU A 812 -14.98 -36.42 12.52
CA LEU A 812 -14.71 -36.30 11.09
C LEU A 812 -15.21 -37.55 10.34
N ALA A 813 -16.07 -37.40 9.34
CA ALA A 813 -16.61 -38.51 8.56
C ALA A 813 -16.75 -38.17 7.06
N SER A 814 -16.81 -39.19 6.20
CA SER A 814 -17.04 -39.03 4.76
C SER A 814 -18.51 -38.86 4.37
N ALA A 815 -19.44 -38.96 5.33
CA ALA A 815 -20.87 -38.82 5.11
C ALA A 815 -21.55 -38.23 6.37
N SER A 816 -22.63 -37.48 6.16
CA SER A 816 -23.51 -37.07 7.25
C SER A 816 -24.51 -38.19 7.56
N THR A 817 -24.66 -38.52 8.84
CA THR A 817 -25.65 -39.50 9.32
C THR A 817 -26.12 -39.05 10.70
N VAL A 818 -27.44 -39.05 10.90
CA VAL A 818 -28.04 -38.63 12.17
C VAL A 818 -27.82 -39.71 13.22
N TRP A 819 -27.07 -39.40 14.26
CA TRP A 819 -26.90 -40.21 15.45
C TRP A 819 -27.61 -39.56 16.64
N ARG A 820 -28.34 -40.36 17.41
CA ARG A 820 -29.06 -39.89 18.59
C ARG A 820 -28.54 -40.59 19.84
N GLY A 821 -28.04 -39.82 20.80
CA GLY A 821 -27.56 -40.36 22.06
C GLY A 821 -27.10 -39.29 23.02
N PHE A 822 -27.10 -39.62 24.32
CA PHE A 822 -26.84 -38.67 25.42
C PHE A 822 -27.71 -37.39 25.36
N GLY A 823 -28.90 -37.47 24.76
CA GLY A 823 -29.79 -36.31 24.57
C GLY A 823 -29.37 -35.36 23.45
N LEU A 824 -28.35 -35.70 22.65
CA LEU A 824 -27.89 -34.95 21.49
C LEU A 824 -28.37 -35.60 20.19
N ASP A 825 -28.70 -34.76 19.21
CA ASP A 825 -28.84 -35.12 17.81
C ASP A 825 -27.56 -34.67 17.09
N LEU A 826 -26.68 -35.63 16.77
CA LEU A 826 -25.46 -35.37 16.00
C LEU A 826 -25.71 -35.70 14.52
N LEU A 827 -25.18 -34.88 13.61
CA LEU A 827 -25.27 -35.11 12.16
C LEU A 827 -24.02 -35.81 11.61
N VAL A 828 -23.03 -36.03 12.46
CA VAL A 828 -21.83 -36.83 12.21
C VAL A 828 -21.83 -37.97 13.23
N ASP A 829 -21.98 -39.21 12.76
CA ASP A 829 -22.08 -40.38 13.63
C ASP A 829 -20.73 -40.65 14.34
N PRO A 830 -20.66 -40.58 15.68
CA PRO A 830 -19.42 -40.89 16.42
C PRO A 830 -18.93 -42.33 16.20
N LEU A 831 -19.80 -43.27 15.81
CA LEU A 831 -19.42 -44.67 15.56
C LEU A 831 -18.81 -44.89 14.16
N ALA A 832 -19.01 -43.95 13.24
CA ALA A 832 -18.53 -44.01 11.86
C ALA A 832 -17.54 -42.86 11.52
N SER A 833 -17.03 -42.17 12.54
CA SER A 833 -16.12 -41.03 12.39
C SER A 833 -14.75 -41.30 13.00
N SER A 834 -13.76 -40.57 12.49
CA SER A 834 -12.52 -40.34 13.21
C SER A 834 -12.78 -39.32 14.32
N ILE A 835 -12.35 -39.63 15.54
CA ILE A 835 -12.57 -38.79 16.72
C ILE A 835 -11.24 -38.16 17.13
N VAL A 836 -11.19 -36.84 17.19
CA VAL A 836 -10.04 -36.09 17.68
C VAL A 836 -10.38 -35.46 19.02
N GLU A 837 -9.67 -35.84 20.08
CA GLU A 837 -9.81 -35.18 21.39
C GLU A 837 -9.25 -33.76 21.33
N VAL A 838 -9.98 -32.82 21.93
CA VAL A 838 -9.60 -31.41 21.98
C VAL A 838 -9.85 -30.83 23.37
N ALA A 839 -9.14 -29.74 23.67
CA ALA A 839 -9.42 -28.90 24.81
C ALA A 839 -9.54 -27.46 24.33
N ALA A 840 -10.61 -26.79 24.77
CA ALA A 840 -10.79 -25.37 24.54
C ALA A 840 -9.79 -24.57 25.38
N ASP A 841 -9.44 -23.39 24.88
CA ASP A 841 -8.54 -22.47 25.56
C ASP A 841 -9.26 -21.62 26.60
N GLY A 842 -8.55 -20.64 27.18
CA GLY A 842 -9.14 -19.71 28.14
C GLY A 842 -10.30 -18.86 27.56
N ARG A 843 -10.42 -18.77 26.24
CA ARG A 843 -11.47 -18.06 25.50
C ARG A 843 -12.50 -19.01 24.87
N GLY A 844 -12.43 -20.31 25.15
CA GLY A 844 -13.37 -21.27 24.61
C GLY A 844 -13.10 -21.69 23.15
N ILE A 845 -11.88 -21.50 22.65
CA ILE A 845 -11.46 -21.89 21.30
C ILE A 845 -10.59 -23.15 21.34
N ALA A 846 -10.91 -24.14 20.51
CA ALA A 846 -10.07 -25.30 20.26
C ALA A 846 -9.80 -25.45 18.76
N LEU A 847 -8.62 -25.95 18.40
CA LEU A 847 -8.28 -26.14 17.00
C LEU A 847 -7.77 -27.55 16.70
N VAL A 848 -8.21 -28.08 15.56
CA VAL A 848 -7.77 -29.35 14.99
C VAL A 848 -7.14 -29.13 13.63
N LEU A 849 -5.84 -29.37 13.51
CA LEU A 849 -5.14 -29.38 12.24
C LEU A 849 -5.58 -30.62 11.44
N VAL A 850 -5.99 -30.42 10.19
CA VAL A 850 -6.43 -31.46 9.26
C VAL A 850 -5.69 -31.28 7.94
N PRO A 851 -4.40 -31.64 7.85
CA PRO A 851 -3.62 -31.44 6.63
C PRO A 851 -4.27 -32.14 5.43
N ILE A 852 -4.48 -31.42 4.33
CA ILE A 852 -5.12 -31.95 3.13
C ILE A 852 -4.03 -32.46 2.17
N PRO A 853 -4.02 -33.75 1.80
CA PRO A 853 -3.03 -34.28 0.86
C PRO A 853 -3.15 -33.64 -0.52
N ALA A 854 -2.02 -33.47 -1.22
CA ALA A 854 -1.98 -33.08 -2.63
C ALA A 854 -2.33 -34.25 -3.56
N ASP A 855 -3.44 -34.95 -3.29
CA ASP A 855 -3.91 -36.09 -4.07
C ASP A 855 -5.14 -35.68 -4.90
N PRO A 856 -5.02 -35.59 -6.24
CA PRO A 856 -6.14 -35.23 -7.12
C PRO A 856 -7.37 -36.13 -6.99
N VAL A 857 -7.25 -37.35 -6.47
CA VAL A 857 -8.39 -38.26 -6.23
C VAL A 857 -9.33 -37.71 -5.17
N LEU A 858 -8.83 -36.87 -4.27
CA LEU A 858 -9.63 -36.24 -3.22
C LEU A 858 -10.43 -35.03 -3.74
N ALA A 859 -10.15 -34.52 -4.93
CA ALA A 859 -10.88 -33.40 -5.51
C ALA A 859 -12.38 -33.72 -5.63
N GLY A 860 -13.22 -32.81 -5.13
CA GLY A 860 -14.68 -32.96 -5.09
C GLY A 860 -15.21 -33.92 -4.02
N THR A 861 -14.35 -34.59 -3.26
CA THR A 861 -14.79 -35.38 -2.09
C THR A 861 -15.31 -34.46 -0.99
N THR A 862 -16.18 -34.98 -0.13
CA THR A 862 -16.82 -34.22 0.93
C THR A 862 -16.42 -34.77 2.30
N LEU A 863 -15.99 -33.90 3.19
CA LEU A 863 -15.73 -34.15 4.60
C LEU A 863 -16.86 -33.55 5.45
N HIS A 864 -17.37 -34.31 6.40
CA HIS A 864 -18.36 -33.87 7.38
C HIS A 864 -17.75 -33.80 8.77
N CYS A 865 -17.91 -32.65 9.43
CA CYS A 865 -17.30 -32.41 10.75
C CYS A 865 -18.32 -31.93 11.78
N GLN A 866 -18.16 -32.29 13.06
CA GLN A 866 -18.98 -31.72 14.15
C GLN A 866 -18.19 -31.75 15.46
N SER A 867 -18.34 -30.72 16.29
CA SER A 867 -17.67 -30.67 17.60
C SER A 867 -18.65 -30.92 18.74
N VAL A 868 -18.17 -31.57 19.80
CA VAL A 868 -18.93 -31.86 21.02
C VAL A 868 -18.06 -31.54 22.22
N PHE A 869 -18.53 -30.72 23.16
CA PHE A 869 -17.81 -30.34 24.37
C PHE A 869 -18.60 -30.68 25.63
N ILE A 870 -17.87 -30.89 26.72
CA ILE A 870 -18.44 -30.86 28.06
C ILE A 870 -18.88 -29.41 28.33
N ALA A 871 -20.18 -29.18 28.28
CA ALA A 871 -20.78 -27.87 28.37
C ALA A 871 -22.10 -27.93 29.15
N ALA A 872 -22.18 -27.16 30.23
CA ALA A 872 -23.34 -27.15 31.13
C ALA A 872 -24.65 -26.65 30.46
N CYS A 873 -24.55 -26.05 29.27
CA CYS A 873 -25.68 -25.53 28.50
C CYS A 873 -26.54 -26.62 27.85
N GLY A 874 -26.01 -27.84 27.67
CA GLY A 874 -26.69 -28.90 26.92
C GLY A 874 -27.13 -30.10 27.77
N PRO A 875 -27.92 -31.01 27.18
CA PRO A 875 -28.44 -32.18 27.88
C PRO A 875 -27.30 -33.07 28.38
N ASN A 876 -27.43 -33.57 29.61
CA ASN A 876 -26.41 -34.37 30.29
C ASN A 876 -25.02 -33.68 30.40
N GLY A 877 -24.98 -32.34 30.33
CA GLY A 877 -23.75 -31.57 30.42
C GLY A 877 -22.88 -31.65 29.15
N LEU A 878 -23.45 -32.03 28.01
CA LEU A 878 -22.79 -32.05 26.72
C LEU A 878 -23.49 -31.06 25.78
N GLY A 879 -22.70 -30.30 25.02
CA GLY A 879 -23.17 -29.47 23.93
C GLY A 879 -22.47 -29.83 22.64
N ALA A 880 -23.20 -29.80 21.52
CA ALA A 880 -22.68 -29.97 20.17
C ALA A 880 -22.80 -28.68 19.37
N SER A 881 -21.82 -28.41 18.50
CA SER A 881 -21.92 -27.37 17.47
C SER A 881 -22.86 -27.81 16.34
N GLN A 882 -23.14 -26.90 15.41
CA GLN A 882 -23.55 -27.29 14.06
C GLN A 882 -22.54 -28.27 13.43
N ALA A 883 -22.98 -29.06 12.46
CA ALA A 883 -22.08 -29.82 11.61
C ALA A 883 -21.62 -28.97 10.42
N LEU A 884 -20.47 -29.31 9.85
CA LEU A 884 -19.94 -28.73 8.63
C LEU A 884 -19.92 -29.78 7.52
N ARG A 885 -20.15 -29.33 6.29
CA ARG A 885 -19.87 -30.04 5.05
C ARG A 885 -18.79 -29.28 4.29
N ILE A 886 -17.65 -29.92 4.05
CA ILE A 886 -16.48 -29.31 3.43
C ILE A 886 -16.19 -30.08 2.14
N ALA A 887 -16.15 -29.38 1.00
CA ALA A 887 -15.67 -29.97 -0.24
C ALA A 887 -14.14 -29.79 -0.34
N LEU A 888 -13.41 -30.86 -0.63
CA LEU A 888 -11.96 -30.78 -0.89
C LEU A 888 -11.74 -30.39 -2.35
N ARG A 889 -10.85 -29.44 -2.60
CA ARG A 889 -10.66 -28.87 -3.94
C ARG A 889 -9.25 -28.99 -4.48
#